data_AF-A0A238WHJ2-F1
#
_entry.id   AF-A0A238WHJ2-F1
#
_cell.length_a   1.000
_cell.length_b   1.000
_cell.length_c   1.000
_cell.angle_alpha   90.00
_cell.angle_beta   90.00
_cell.angle_gamma   90.00
#
_symmetry.space_group_name_H-M   'P 1'
#
loop_
_entity.id
_entity.type
_entity.pdbx_description
1 polymer ?
#
loop_
_entity_poly.entity_id
_entity_poly.type
_entity_poly.pdbx_seq_one_letter_code
_entity_poly.pdbx_strand_id
1 'polypeptide(L)'
;MQRKSIKTCLEKQFNSIIKKARKKAELDFENLLKTTMLLDDFETFKFFYKENFKLENKIQKQSPTYYAERHPHLSFNLYWNKTYLLGIKQDEKLFDGIYSINLKHKVQIAINKYNNLIPKLTYNGFLEGQKCKYFSQYEHRKHIDQEDYDNIRRWQIDNLISLVESNVSIAIERIQKCTLNHKEISSFYTNELNIINNILNLPFKFKNTLIKYISQLSFINYNEVKNFDEGQIIKSINLILNKRFNESVYDIEYFRSKKSKKECFLPDEDILIHLIFKIKYLLQNQLKKGISQDKYITINYKHELLNAINEAKNEANEIITKHKIDNNSNSKEKSINYLKDNLFETYRHQYMSFKNKEYFVYSPDNEFDNLLTYFSINIFFDNKLDYWVKEIKTIVKIYNVLVNSYKLLKEIDKDSDGFDPNITNNHNKLNTRFLIEKLIINKKNYKLMEEAEVDLINYLILPSIPEEFYYLNLKDTYDNVFYETFKMFQEIIDKVDPSKQNIFLQELLKELKLEKIDDKLEKSLESTNSIYIDSLIDFLQVQLDHIRDSTNYNSPLTLINTKKSIKKGGKSFTYIHYKNRISQILDLMIFLKKEEFITEQTEIKHFRRIFSGEEVEVKIVWRGKISALSYFIKYLHNHSKKVEYLKQEHWEVTIDCFVMEDNEPLDRNKLRRAKKPANHELIEKAVNLI
;
A
#
# COMPACT_ATOMS: atom_id res chain seq x y z
N MET A 1 7.12 -32.54 32.40
CA MET A 1 6.00 -31.98 31.60
C MET A 1 5.91 -30.47 31.84
N GLN A 2 6.47 -29.64 30.95
CA GLN A 2 6.31 -28.18 31.03
C GLN A 2 4.85 -27.83 30.67
N ARG A 3 4.14 -27.11 31.55
CA ARG A 3 2.83 -26.54 31.23
C ARG A 3 3.01 -25.58 30.05
N LYS A 4 2.43 -25.90 28.89
CA LYS A 4 2.43 -25.01 27.71
C LYS A 4 1.72 -23.71 28.09
N SER A 5 2.24 -22.55 27.68
CA SER A 5 1.57 -21.27 27.96
C SER A 5 0.19 -21.23 27.31
N ILE A 6 -0.74 -20.48 27.92
CA ILE A 6 -2.12 -20.35 27.42
C ILE A 6 -2.11 -19.78 26.00
N LYS A 7 -1.16 -18.87 25.70
CA LYS A 7 -0.96 -18.32 24.36
C LYS A 7 -0.61 -19.39 23.32
N THR A 8 0.29 -20.33 23.64
CA THR A 8 0.61 -21.47 22.76
C THR A 8 -0.57 -22.41 22.54
N CYS A 9 -1.49 -22.54 23.50
CA CYS A 9 -2.71 -23.33 23.32
C CYS A 9 -3.66 -22.66 22.33
N LEU A 10 -3.92 -21.36 22.50
CA LEU A 10 -4.75 -20.58 21.58
C LEU A 10 -4.14 -20.47 20.18
N GLU A 11 -2.81 -20.43 20.06
CA GLU A 11 -2.12 -20.46 18.77
C GLU A 11 -2.39 -21.75 17.99
N LYS A 12 -2.42 -22.90 18.66
CA LYS A 12 -2.77 -24.18 18.03
C LYS A 12 -4.22 -24.21 17.55
N GLN A 13 -5.12 -23.68 18.37
CA GLN A 13 -6.54 -23.55 17.99
C GLN A 13 -6.71 -22.63 16.78
N PHE A 14 -6.08 -21.46 16.82
CA PHE A 14 -6.03 -20.50 15.71
C PHE A 14 -5.54 -21.15 14.42
N ASN A 15 -4.39 -21.82 14.45
CA ASN A 15 -3.82 -22.51 13.29
C ASN A 15 -4.72 -23.64 12.78
N SER A 16 -5.38 -24.39 13.68
CA SER A 16 -6.33 -25.42 13.29
C SER A 16 -7.56 -24.84 12.57
N ILE A 17 -8.07 -23.69 13.01
CA ILE A 17 -9.23 -23.03 12.40
C ILE A 17 -8.86 -22.55 10.99
N ILE A 18 -7.71 -21.89 10.84
CA ILE A 18 -7.17 -21.45 9.55
C ILE A 18 -7.08 -22.62 8.57
N LYS A 19 -6.50 -23.74 8.99
CA LYS A 19 -6.34 -24.93 8.14
C LYS A 19 -7.69 -25.46 7.64
N LYS A 20 -8.70 -25.52 8.51
CA LYS A 20 -10.06 -25.97 8.14
C LYS A 20 -10.71 -25.00 7.15
N ALA A 21 -10.61 -23.69 7.40
CA ALA A 21 -11.18 -22.65 6.54
C ALA A 21 -10.56 -22.68 5.14
N ARG A 22 -9.23 -22.80 5.03
CA ARG A 22 -8.51 -22.94 3.76
C ARG A 22 -8.96 -24.15 2.95
N LYS A 23 -9.05 -25.32 3.59
CA LYS A 23 -9.50 -26.56 2.94
C LYS A 23 -10.92 -26.42 2.37
N LYS A 24 -11.82 -25.77 3.10
CA LYS A 24 -13.18 -25.51 2.62
C LYS A 24 -13.19 -24.56 1.42
N ALA A 25 -12.42 -23.47 1.48
CA ALA A 25 -12.31 -22.50 0.39
C ALA A 25 -11.77 -23.16 -0.90
N GLU A 26 -10.82 -24.09 -0.76
CA GLU A 26 -10.27 -24.86 -1.87
C GLU A 26 -11.32 -25.77 -2.53
N LEU A 27 -12.07 -26.55 -1.73
CA LEU A 27 -13.12 -27.42 -2.22
C LEU A 27 -14.25 -26.64 -2.92
N ASP A 28 -14.66 -25.51 -2.35
CA ASP A 28 -15.70 -24.67 -2.96
C ASP A 28 -15.21 -24.02 -4.26
N PHE A 29 -13.93 -23.64 -4.35
CA PHE A 29 -13.34 -23.11 -5.58
C PHE A 29 -13.26 -24.17 -6.69
N GLU A 30 -12.91 -25.42 -6.36
CA GLU A 30 -12.94 -26.52 -7.32
C GLU A 30 -14.36 -26.75 -7.89
N ASN A 31 -15.39 -26.59 -7.07
CA ASN A 31 -16.77 -26.67 -7.53
C ASN A 31 -17.13 -25.51 -8.48
N LEU A 32 -16.65 -24.30 -8.21
CA LEU A 32 -16.81 -23.17 -9.14
C LEU A 32 -16.12 -23.44 -10.49
N LEU A 33 -14.90 -23.99 -10.49
CA LEU A 33 -14.20 -24.34 -11.73
C LEU A 33 -14.96 -25.37 -12.58
N LYS A 34 -15.61 -26.36 -11.96
CA LYS A 34 -16.44 -27.33 -12.68
C LYS A 34 -17.62 -26.68 -13.41
N THR A 35 -18.19 -25.60 -12.84
CA THR A 35 -19.33 -24.91 -13.44
C THR A 35 -18.98 -24.13 -14.70
N THR A 36 -17.69 -23.86 -14.96
CA THR A 36 -17.23 -23.11 -16.13
C THR A 36 -16.59 -23.97 -17.22
N MET A 37 -16.61 -25.31 -17.09
CA MET A 37 -15.89 -26.21 -18.02
C MET A 37 -16.32 -26.12 -19.50
N LEU A 38 -17.54 -25.66 -19.77
CA LEU A 38 -18.10 -25.55 -21.13
C LEU A 38 -18.12 -24.10 -21.65
N LEU A 39 -17.63 -23.14 -20.87
CA LEU A 39 -17.60 -21.73 -21.25
C LEU A 39 -16.30 -21.42 -22.00
N ASP A 40 -16.35 -20.45 -22.92
CA ASP A 40 -15.14 -19.88 -23.50
C ASP A 40 -14.38 -19.02 -22.45
N ASP A 41 -13.17 -18.58 -22.79
CA ASP A 41 -12.33 -17.82 -21.85
C ASP A 41 -12.99 -16.51 -21.38
N PHE A 42 -13.76 -15.84 -22.26
CA PHE A 42 -14.42 -14.57 -21.93
C PHE A 42 -15.65 -14.77 -21.03
N GLU A 43 -16.49 -15.76 -21.32
CA GLU A 43 -17.64 -16.12 -20.49
C GLU A 43 -17.19 -16.70 -19.14
N THR A 44 -16.09 -17.45 -19.12
CA THR A 44 -15.46 -17.92 -17.88
C THR A 44 -14.94 -16.75 -17.03
N PHE A 45 -14.23 -15.80 -17.65
CA PHE A 45 -13.81 -14.57 -16.97
C PHE A 45 -15.01 -13.83 -16.37
N LYS A 46 -16.08 -13.64 -17.14
CA LYS A 46 -17.29 -12.94 -16.72
C LYS A 46 -17.97 -13.61 -15.53
N PHE A 47 -18.03 -14.93 -15.54
CA PHE A 47 -18.53 -15.72 -14.42
C PHE A 47 -17.73 -15.42 -13.15
N PHE A 48 -16.40 -15.57 -13.18
CA PHE A 48 -15.56 -15.34 -12.01
C PHE A 48 -15.56 -13.89 -11.55
N TYR A 49 -15.63 -12.92 -12.48
CA TYR A 49 -15.77 -11.51 -12.15
C TYR A 49 -17.05 -11.24 -11.33
N LYS A 50 -18.19 -11.81 -11.76
CA LYS A 50 -19.46 -11.72 -11.04
C LYS A 50 -19.39 -12.38 -9.66
N GLU A 51 -18.76 -13.55 -9.56
CA GLU A 51 -18.56 -14.22 -8.27
C GLU A 51 -17.65 -13.42 -7.34
N ASN A 52 -16.57 -12.80 -7.84
CA ASN A 52 -15.74 -11.90 -7.04
C ASN A 52 -16.55 -10.73 -6.48
N PHE A 53 -17.41 -10.11 -7.30
CA PHE A 53 -18.27 -9.01 -6.85
C PHE A 53 -19.27 -9.45 -5.76
N LYS A 54 -19.85 -10.66 -5.88
CA LYS A 54 -20.70 -11.23 -4.82
C LYS A 54 -19.92 -11.45 -3.53
N LEU A 55 -18.72 -12.01 -3.62
CA LEU A 55 -17.85 -12.26 -2.46
C LEU A 55 -17.42 -10.94 -1.81
N GLU A 56 -17.09 -9.91 -2.57
CA GLU A 56 -16.77 -8.57 -2.05
C GLU A 56 -17.91 -7.98 -1.24
N ASN A 57 -19.12 -7.99 -1.80
CA ASN A 57 -20.30 -7.50 -1.09
C ASN A 57 -20.58 -8.29 0.19
N LYS A 58 -20.36 -9.61 0.17
CA LYS A 58 -20.51 -10.46 1.36
C LYS A 58 -19.47 -10.12 2.43
N ILE A 59 -18.21 -9.97 2.03
CA ILE A 59 -17.10 -9.65 2.94
C ILE A 59 -17.29 -8.25 3.55
N GLN A 60 -17.70 -7.25 2.77
CA GLN A 60 -17.98 -5.90 3.28
C GLN A 60 -19.11 -5.89 4.33
N LYS A 61 -20.13 -6.73 4.15
CA LYS A 61 -21.27 -6.84 5.09
C LYS A 61 -20.95 -7.69 6.33
N GLN A 62 -20.03 -8.64 6.23
CA GLN A 62 -19.67 -9.51 7.35
C GLN A 62 -18.61 -8.84 8.23
N SER A 63 -18.83 -8.88 9.55
CA SER A 63 -17.97 -8.21 10.53
C SER A 63 -16.49 -8.67 10.64
N PRO A 64 -16.00 -9.82 10.11
CA PRO A 64 -14.62 -10.26 10.33
C PRO A 64 -13.66 -9.92 9.16
N THR A 65 -13.70 -8.70 8.64
CA THR A 65 -12.68 -8.22 7.68
C THR A 65 -11.28 -8.10 8.28
N TYR A 66 -11.15 -8.20 9.61
CA TYR A 66 -9.89 -8.01 10.32
C TYR A 66 -9.03 -9.28 10.50
N TYR A 67 -9.53 -10.45 10.07
CA TYR A 67 -8.68 -11.65 9.96
C TYR A 67 -8.17 -11.74 8.52
N ALA A 68 -7.37 -10.75 8.11
CA ALA A 68 -6.77 -10.75 6.78
C ALA A 68 -5.50 -11.60 6.77
N GLU A 69 -5.39 -12.47 5.77
CA GLU A 69 -4.21 -13.31 5.55
C GLU A 69 -2.93 -12.53 5.23
N ARG A 70 -3.00 -11.20 5.06
CA ARG A 70 -1.82 -10.39 4.74
C ARG A 70 -0.79 -10.42 5.88
N HIS A 71 -1.23 -10.53 7.14
CA HIS A 71 -0.34 -10.56 8.31
C HIS A 71 -0.80 -11.60 9.36
N PRO A 72 -0.33 -12.86 9.28
CA PRO A 72 -0.71 -13.93 10.21
C PRO A 72 -0.47 -13.60 11.68
N HIS A 73 0.63 -12.90 11.98
CA HIS A 73 0.98 -12.47 13.35
C HIS A 73 -0.02 -11.46 13.91
N LEU A 74 -0.46 -10.50 13.11
CA LEU A 74 -1.48 -9.51 13.48
C LEU A 74 -2.82 -10.18 13.76
N SER A 75 -3.26 -11.07 12.87
CA SER A 75 -4.49 -11.84 13.02
C SER A 75 -4.46 -12.69 14.31
N PHE A 76 -3.31 -13.28 14.64
CA PHE A 76 -3.14 -14.04 15.87
C PHE A 76 -3.17 -13.15 17.11
N ASN A 77 -2.46 -12.01 17.13
CA ASN A 77 -2.47 -11.09 18.27
C ASN A 77 -3.89 -10.56 18.54
N LEU A 78 -4.66 -10.21 17.50
CA LEU A 78 -6.06 -9.81 17.67
C LEU A 78 -6.94 -10.96 18.19
N TYR A 79 -6.73 -12.19 17.70
CA TYR A 79 -7.43 -13.37 18.20
C TYR A 79 -7.09 -13.65 19.68
N TRP A 80 -5.80 -13.60 20.03
CA TRP A 80 -5.30 -13.74 21.40
C TRP A 80 -5.88 -12.68 22.32
N ASN A 81 -5.75 -11.40 21.96
CA ASN A 81 -6.24 -10.27 22.74
C ASN A 81 -7.76 -10.37 22.97
N LYS A 82 -8.57 -10.65 21.94
CA LYS A 82 -10.02 -10.77 22.11
C LYS A 82 -10.46 -12.01 22.88
N THR A 83 -9.84 -13.14 22.63
CA THR A 83 -10.27 -14.42 23.23
C THR A 83 -9.82 -14.50 24.68
N TYR A 84 -8.57 -14.14 24.97
CA TYR A 84 -8.01 -14.24 26.31
C TYR A 84 -8.34 -13.03 27.19
N LEU A 85 -8.01 -11.82 26.73
CA LEU A 85 -8.16 -10.60 27.54
C LEU A 85 -9.65 -10.23 27.71
N LEU A 86 -10.42 -10.27 26.61
CA LEU A 86 -11.83 -9.86 26.62
C LEU A 86 -12.83 -11.02 26.79
N GLY A 87 -12.40 -12.28 26.69
CA GLY A 87 -13.30 -13.44 26.79
C GLY A 87 -14.30 -13.57 25.63
N ILE A 88 -14.04 -12.95 24.48
CA ILE A 88 -14.97 -12.95 23.33
C ILE A 88 -14.66 -14.15 22.42
N LYS A 89 -15.64 -15.05 22.21
CA LYS A 89 -15.51 -16.17 21.26
C LYS A 89 -15.29 -15.66 19.83
N GLN A 90 -14.15 -16.01 19.22
CA GLN A 90 -13.78 -15.57 17.86
C GLN A 90 -13.77 -16.69 16.81
N ASP A 91 -13.89 -17.96 17.19
CA ASP A 91 -13.62 -19.09 16.30
C ASP A 91 -14.42 -19.10 14.99
N GLU A 92 -15.72 -18.87 15.06
CA GLU A 92 -16.61 -18.81 13.89
C GLU A 92 -16.28 -17.60 13.01
N LYS A 93 -16.02 -16.45 13.64
CA LYS A 93 -15.62 -15.21 12.93
C LYS A 93 -14.27 -15.36 12.23
N LEU A 94 -13.31 -16.03 12.88
CA LEU A 94 -12.01 -16.35 12.30
C LEU A 94 -12.17 -17.31 11.11
N PHE A 95 -12.97 -18.37 11.28
CA PHE A 95 -13.25 -19.32 10.21
C PHE A 95 -13.85 -18.64 8.98
N ASP A 96 -14.94 -17.88 9.17
CA ASP A 96 -15.67 -17.23 8.08
C ASP A 96 -14.82 -16.17 7.36
N GLY A 97 -14.03 -15.40 8.11
CA GLY A 97 -13.10 -14.40 7.55
C GLY A 97 -12.04 -15.05 6.67
N ILE A 98 -11.31 -16.03 7.22
CA ILE A 98 -10.24 -16.74 6.50
C ILE A 98 -10.80 -17.48 5.29
N TYR A 99 -11.94 -18.16 5.42
CA TYR A 99 -12.62 -18.86 4.33
C TYR A 99 -12.97 -17.90 3.19
N SER A 100 -13.63 -16.78 3.50
CA SER A 100 -14.12 -15.84 2.49
C SER A 100 -12.98 -15.17 1.73
N ILE A 101 -11.90 -14.80 2.43
CA ILE A 101 -10.71 -14.19 1.82
C ILE A 101 -9.96 -15.19 0.94
N ASN A 102 -9.75 -16.41 1.40
CA ASN A 102 -9.08 -17.45 0.60
C ASN A 102 -9.86 -17.78 -0.67
N LEU A 103 -11.18 -17.92 -0.56
CA LEU A 103 -12.04 -18.20 -1.71
C LEU A 103 -11.98 -17.03 -2.69
N LYS A 104 -12.09 -15.79 -2.20
CA LYS A 104 -11.94 -14.58 -3.02
C LYS A 104 -10.58 -14.54 -3.73
N HIS A 105 -9.49 -14.81 -3.03
CA HIS A 105 -8.15 -14.83 -3.60
C HIS A 105 -8.02 -15.86 -4.73
N LYS A 106 -8.53 -17.09 -4.54
CA LYS A 106 -8.55 -18.11 -5.61
C LYS A 106 -9.40 -17.67 -6.81
N VAL A 107 -10.55 -17.04 -6.58
CA VAL A 107 -11.38 -16.44 -7.65
C VAL A 107 -10.61 -15.33 -8.37
N GLN A 108 -9.88 -14.47 -7.67
CA GLN A 108 -9.05 -13.42 -8.29
C GLN A 108 -7.91 -14.00 -9.13
N ILE A 109 -7.26 -15.09 -8.68
CA ILE A 109 -6.29 -15.82 -9.50
C ILE A 109 -6.93 -16.34 -10.78
N ALA A 110 -8.13 -16.91 -10.70
CA ALA A 110 -8.87 -17.36 -11.89
C ALA A 110 -9.19 -16.20 -12.82
N ILE A 111 -9.68 -15.06 -12.29
CA ILE A 111 -9.92 -13.84 -13.07
C ILE A 111 -8.65 -13.45 -13.83
N ASN A 112 -7.51 -13.36 -13.14
CA ASN A 112 -6.24 -12.97 -13.78
C ASN A 112 -5.81 -13.98 -14.85
N LYS A 113 -5.97 -15.28 -14.59
CA LYS A 113 -5.66 -16.35 -15.55
C LYS A 113 -6.47 -16.17 -16.84
N TYR A 114 -7.79 -16.08 -16.75
CA TYR A 114 -8.65 -15.97 -17.94
C TYR A 114 -8.53 -14.61 -18.61
N ASN A 115 -8.29 -13.53 -17.86
CA ASN A 115 -8.00 -12.21 -18.41
C ASN A 115 -6.77 -12.24 -19.34
N ASN A 116 -5.72 -12.97 -18.96
CA ASN A 116 -4.50 -13.09 -19.74
C ASN A 116 -4.65 -13.93 -21.02
N LEU A 117 -5.69 -14.77 -21.11
CA LEU A 117 -5.96 -15.60 -22.30
C LEU A 117 -6.71 -14.83 -23.39
N ILE A 118 -7.36 -13.73 -23.04
CA ILE A 118 -8.16 -12.98 -24.00
C ILE A 118 -7.19 -12.03 -24.77
N PRO A 119 -7.32 -11.86 -26.10
CA PRO A 119 -6.44 -10.95 -26.86
C PRO A 119 -6.69 -9.48 -26.51
N LYS A 120 -5.66 -8.75 -26.07
CA LYS A 120 -5.77 -7.32 -25.74
C LYS A 120 -6.07 -6.48 -26.99
N LEU A 121 -6.83 -5.40 -26.83
CA LEU A 121 -7.00 -4.40 -27.89
C LEU A 121 -5.77 -3.49 -27.90
N THR A 122 -5.11 -3.36 -29.06
CA THR A 122 -4.01 -2.39 -29.25
C THR A 122 -4.54 -1.09 -29.84
N TYR A 123 -3.78 0.00 -29.75
CA TYR A 123 -4.15 1.27 -30.37
C TYR A 123 -4.28 1.14 -31.90
N ASN A 124 -3.38 0.40 -32.55
CA ASN A 124 -3.49 0.13 -33.98
C ASN A 124 -4.73 -0.71 -34.32
N GLY A 125 -5.01 -1.76 -33.54
CA GLY A 125 -6.22 -2.56 -33.71
C GLY A 125 -7.50 -1.73 -33.53
N PHE A 126 -7.51 -0.82 -32.55
CA PHE A 126 -8.57 0.17 -32.39
C PHE A 126 -8.71 1.06 -33.62
N LEU A 127 -7.59 1.59 -34.16
CA LEU A 127 -7.58 2.41 -35.37
C LEU A 127 -8.01 1.63 -36.62
N GLU A 128 -7.91 0.32 -36.63
CA GLU A 128 -8.41 -0.54 -37.71
C GLU A 128 -9.92 -0.79 -37.60
N GLY A 129 -10.53 -0.62 -36.42
CA GLY A 129 -11.95 -0.89 -36.17
C GLY A 129 -12.21 -2.15 -35.33
N GLN A 130 -11.19 -2.74 -34.72
CA GLN A 130 -11.37 -3.90 -33.85
C GLN A 130 -12.17 -3.50 -32.59
N LYS A 131 -13.27 -4.21 -32.33
CA LYS A 131 -14.11 -3.97 -31.15
C LYS A 131 -13.65 -4.83 -29.98
N CYS A 132 -13.35 -4.18 -28.85
CA CYS A 132 -13.03 -4.89 -27.61
C CYS A 132 -14.33 -5.28 -26.88
N LYS A 133 -14.60 -6.59 -26.76
CA LYS A 133 -15.76 -7.11 -26.02
C LYS A 133 -15.78 -6.62 -24.56
N TYR A 134 -14.60 -6.39 -23.96
CA TYR A 134 -14.49 -5.83 -22.62
C TYR A 134 -15.04 -4.42 -22.50
N PHE A 135 -14.65 -3.53 -23.41
CA PHE A 135 -15.12 -2.13 -23.39
C PHE A 135 -16.64 -2.01 -23.47
N SER A 136 -17.29 -2.94 -24.16
CA SER A 136 -18.76 -2.96 -24.24
C SER A 136 -19.45 -3.45 -22.96
N GLN A 137 -18.76 -4.19 -22.09
CA GLN A 137 -19.37 -4.84 -20.91
C GLN A 137 -18.87 -4.30 -19.57
N TYR A 138 -17.67 -3.73 -19.51
CA TYR A 138 -17.04 -3.28 -18.26
C TYR A 138 -16.52 -1.85 -18.39
N GLU A 139 -16.64 -1.07 -17.31
CA GLU A 139 -16.18 0.33 -17.24
C GLU A 139 -14.65 0.46 -17.13
N HIS A 140 -13.88 -0.64 -17.23
CA HIS A 140 -12.48 -0.66 -16.82
C HIS A 140 -11.53 -1.15 -17.93
N ARG A 141 -10.31 -0.59 -17.91
CA ARG A 141 -9.17 -0.82 -18.83
C ARG A 141 -8.57 -2.23 -18.82
N LYS A 142 -9.24 -3.23 -18.22
CA LYS A 142 -8.62 -4.52 -17.85
C LYS A 142 -8.03 -5.30 -19.03
N HIS A 143 -8.32 -4.88 -20.26
CA HIS A 143 -7.98 -5.59 -21.48
C HIS A 143 -7.22 -4.80 -22.53
N ILE A 144 -6.57 -3.73 -22.09
CA ILE A 144 -5.80 -2.83 -22.93
C ILE A 144 -4.56 -2.44 -22.14
N ASP A 145 -3.42 -2.48 -22.79
CA ASP A 145 -2.20 -2.01 -22.15
C ASP A 145 -2.30 -0.52 -21.85
N GLN A 146 -1.67 -0.08 -20.76
CA GLN A 146 -1.84 1.28 -20.25
C GLN A 146 -1.54 2.33 -21.33
N GLU A 147 -0.45 2.15 -22.08
CA GLU A 147 -0.06 3.04 -23.17
C GLU A 147 -1.09 3.04 -24.30
N ASP A 148 -1.52 1.87 -24.78
CA ASP A 148 -2.55 1.75 -25.80
C ASP A 148 -3.86 2.41 -25.36
N TYR A 149 -4.26 2.21 -24.09
CA TYR A 149 -5.45 2.81 -23.54
C TYR A 149 -5.33 4.33 -23.51
N ASP A 150 -4.21 4.87 -23.03
CA ASP A 150 -4.00 6.32 -22.93
C ASP A 150 -3.97 6.94 -24.33
N ASN A 151 -3.39 6.26 -25.32
CA ASN A 151 -3.41 6.66 -26.74
C ASN A 151 -4.82 6.62 -27.35
N ILE A 152 -5.59 5.54 -27.13
CA ILE A 152 -6.99 5.44 -27.56
C ILE A 152 -7.80 6.58 -26.94
N ARG A 153 -7.70 6.76 -25.63
CA ARG A 153 -8.45 7.77 -24.89
C ARG A 153 -8.14 9.17 -25.40
N ARG A 154 -6.85 9.50 -25.54
CA ARG A 154 -6.40 10.78 -26.12
C ARG A 154 -6.98 10.99 -27.51
N TRP A 155 -6.86 9.99 -28.38
CA TRP A 155 -7.43 10.05 -29.72
C TRP A 155 -8.95 10.31 -29.68
N GLN A 156 -9.70 9.60 -28.85
CA GLN A 156 -11.16 9.79 -28.74
C GLN A 156 -11.51 11.21 -28.27
N ILE A 157 -10.78 11.72 -27.27
CA ILE A 157 -11.00 13.06 -26.72
C ILE A 157 -10.65 14.14 -27.73
N ASP A 158 -9.49 14.04 -28.39
CA ASP A 158 -9.05 15.02 -29.38
C ASP A 158 -10.05 15.10 -30.54
N ASN A 159 -10.57 13.95 -30.98
CA ASN A 159 -11.60 13.90 -32.00
C ASN A 159 -12.94 14.47 -31.51
N LEU A 160 -13.35 14.21 -30.26
CA LEU A 160 -14.57 14.78 -29.70
C LEU A 160 -14.45 16.30 -29.54
N ILE A 161 -13.37 16.79 -28.94
CA ILE A 161 -13.09 18.22 -28.76
C ILE A 161 -13.06 18.91 -30.12
N SER A 162 -12.31 18.37 -31.09
CA SER A 162 -12.24 18.93 -32.45
C SER A 162 -13.62 19.01 -33.11
N LEU A 163 -14.43 17.95 -32.99
CA LEU A 163 -15.77 17.90 -33.56
C LEU A 163 -16.71 18.89 -32.86
N VAL A 164 -16.65 19.03 -31.54
CA VAL A 164 -17.52 19.96 -30.80
C VAL A 164 -17.09 21.41 -31.03
N GLU A 165 -15.80 21.73 -30.89
CA GLU A 165 -15.27 23.10 -31.04
C GLU A 165 -15.47 23.67 -32.46
N SER A 166 -15.40 22.81 -33.50
CA SER A 166 -15.75 23.23 -34.87
C SER A 166 -17.22 23.65 -34.98
N ASN A 167 -18.14 22.93 -34.34
CA ASN A 167 -19.56 23.27 -34.32
C ASN A 167 -19.88 24.44 -33.37
N VAL A 168 -19.13 24.63 -32.28
CA VAL A 168 -19.26 25.80 -31.40
C VAL A 168 -18.98 27.08 -32.17
N SER A 169 -17.93 27.08 -33.01
CA SER A 169 -17.58 28.24 -33.83
C SER A 169 -18.73 28.64 -34.76
N ILE A 170 -19.33 27.67 -35.46
CA ILE A 170 -20.47 27.90 -36.35
C ILE A 170 -21.72 28.35 -35.56
N ALA A 171 -21.98 27.76 -34.38
CA ALA A 171 -23.11 28.12 -33.55
C ALA A 171 -23.01 29.58 -33.07
N ILE A 172 -21.81 30.01 -32.66
CA ILE A 172 -21.56 31.39 -32.24
C ILE A 172 -21.76 32.35 -33.41
N GLU A 173 -21.28 32.03 -34.60
CA GLU A 173 -21.54 32.85 -35.79
C GLU A 173 -23.04 33.00 -36.08
N ARG A 174 -23.84 31.93 -35.91
CA ARG A 174 -25.31 31.99 -36.04
C ARG A 174 -25.94 32.89 -34.98
N ILE A 175 -25.54 32.72 -33.71
CA ILE A 175 -26.00 33.57 -32.58
C ILE A 175 -25.67 35.04 -32.86
N GLN A 176 -24.42 35.33 -33.24
CA GLN A 176 -23.96 36.69 -33.51
C GLN A 176 -24.76 37.34 -34.64
N LYS A 177 -25.04 36.61 -35.74
CA LYS A 177 -25.92 37.09 -36.82
C LYS A 177 -27.32 37.45 -36.31
N CYS A 178 -27.90 36.66 -35.40
CA CYS A 178 -29.18 36.98 -34.78
C CYS A 178 -29.09 38.24 -33.90
N THR A 179 -28.00 38.43 -33.16
CA THR A 179 -27.83 39.61 -32.29
C THR A 179 -27.77 40.94 -33.05
N LEU A 180 -27.31 40.94 -34.31
CA LEU A 180 -27.29 42.16 -35.15
C LEU A 180 -28.67 42.79 -35.34
N ASN A 181 -29.73 41.98 -35.25
CA ASN A 181 -31.11 42.41 -35.46
C ASN A 181 -31.86 42.70 -34.15
N HIS A 182 -31.21 42.56 -32.98
CA HIS A 182 -31.83 42.77 -31.68
C HIS A 182 -31.47 44.13 -31.07
N LYS A 183 -32.49 44.89 -30.67
CA LYS A 183 -32.31 46.19 -29.99
C LYS A 183 -31.65 46.06 -28.61
N GLU A 184 -31.89 44.94 -27.92
CA GLU A 184 -31.30 44.61 -26.62
C GLU A 184 -30.66 43.22 -26.65
N ILE A 185 -29.33 43.18 -26.69
CA ILE A 185 -28.58 41.91 -26.80
C ILE A 185 -28.63 41.11 -25.49
N SER A 186 -28.71 41.77 -24.33
CA SER A 186 -28.76 41.07 -23.03
C SER A 186 -30.07 40.28 -22.84
N SER A 187 -31.21 40.82 -23.30
CA SER A 187 -32.50 40.13 -23.23
C SER A 187 -32.54 38.95 -24.18
N PHE A 188 -31.93 39.06 -25.37
CA PHE A 188 -31.71 37.94 -26.28
C PHE A 188 -30.89 36.80 -25.63
N TYR A 189 -29.72 37.10 -25.06
CA TYR A 189 -28.91 36.08 -24.37
C TYR A 189 -29.62 35.46 -23.16
N THR A 190 -30.41 36.25 -22.42
CA THR A 190 -31.20 35.76 -21.29
C THR A 190 -32.28 34.78 -21.76
N ASN A 191 -32.96 35.08 -22.87
CA ASN A 191 -33.95 34.19 -23.47
C ASN A 191 -33.32 32.88 -23.97
N GLU A 192 -32.19 32.95 -24.67
CA GLU A 192 -31.42 31.76 -25.08
C GLU A 192 -31.04 30.89 -23.88
N LEU A 193 -30.51 31.48 -22.80
CA LEU A 193 -30.18 30.76 -21.58
C LEU A 193 -31.40 30.12 -20.92
N ASN A 194 -32.56 30.78 -20.93
CA ASN A 194 -33.79 30.21 -20.40
C ASN A 194 -34.23 28.99 -21.20
N ILE A 195 -34.15 29.03 -22.54
CA ILE A 195 -34.44 27.87 -23.39
C ILE A 195 -33.48 26.73 -23.06
N ILE A 196 -32.18 27.00 -22.99
CA ILE A 196 -31.18 25.99 -22.64
C ILE A 196 -31.43 25.40 -21.25
N ASN A 197 -31.71 26.24 -20.24
CA ASN A 197 -31.98 25.77 -18.89
C ASN A 197 -33.24 24.89 -18.86
N ASN A 198 -34.26 25.21 -19.64
CA ASN A 198 -35.43 24.36 -19.78
C ASN A 198 -35.06 23.00 -20.40
N ILE A 199 -34.29 22.99 -21.50
CA ILE A 199 -33.80 21.76 -22.14
C ILE A 199 -33.07 20.86 -21.13
N LEU A 200 -32.20 21.44 -20.31
CA LEU A 200 -31.37 20.71 -19.34
C LEU A 200 -32.12 20.28 -18.06
N ASN A 201 -33.20 20.96 -17.70
CA ASN A 201 -33.97 20.71 -16.47
C ASN A 201 -35.34 20.07 -16.71
N LEU A 202 -35.71 19.78 -17.96
CA LEU A 202 -37.01 19.18 -18.29
C LEU A 202 -37.21 17.87 -17.50
N PRO A 203 -38.30 17.73 -16.73
CA PRO A 203 -38.62 16.47 -16.10
C PRO A 203 -38.83 15.42 -17.20
N PHE A 204 -38.15 14.29 -17.10
CA PHE A 204 -38.07 13.18 -18.07
C PHE A 204 -39.44 12.54 -18.47
N LYS A 205 -40.57 13.15 -18.07
CA LYS A 205 -41.94 12.76 -18.38
C LYS A 205 -42.48 13.33 -19.70
N PHE A 206 -41.81 14.28 -20.36
CA PHE A 206 -42.29 14.92 -21.60
C PHE A 206 -41.55 14.43 -22.86
N LYS A 207 -41.44 13.11 -23.05
CA LYS A 207 -41.10 12.55 -24.38
C LYS A 207 -42.10 13.10 -25.40
N ASN A 208 -41.61 13.54 -26.56
CA ASN A 208 -42.30 14.12 -27.72
C ASN A 208 -42.35 15.67 -27.81
N THR A 209 -41.56 16.40 -27.02
CA THR A 209 -41.49 17.88 -27.14
C THR A 209 -40.08 18.46 -27.09
N LEU A 210 -39.06 17.64 -26.82
CA LEU A 210 -37.70 18.10 -26.60
C LEU A 210 -37.07 18.69 -27.86
N ILE A 211 -37.27 18.04 -29.01
CA ILE A 211 -36.80 18.55 -30.32
C ILE A 211 -37.41 19.93 -30.61
N LYS A 212 -38.69 20.12 -30.26
CA LYS A 212 -39.37 21.41 -30.45
C LYS A 212 -38.73 22.51 -29.61
N TYR A 213 -38.41 22.24 -28.35
CA TYR A 213 -37.67 23.19 -27.50
C TYR A 213 -36.26 23.46 -28.02
N ILE A 214 -35.53 22.42 -28.41
CA ILE A 214 -34.19 22.56 -28.99
C ILE A 214 -34.21 23.42 -30.26
N SER A 215 -35.22 23.27 -31.11
CA SER A 215 -35.38 24.09 -32.33
C SER A 215 -35.71 25.56 -32.09
N GLN A 216 -35.98 25.97 -30.84
CA GLN A 216 -36.16 27.38 -30.48
C GLN A 216 -34.83 28.12 -30.30
N LEU A 217 -33.72 27.39 -30.14
CA LEU A 217 -32.39 27.98 -30.04
C LEU A 217 -31.99 28.61 -31.37
N SER A 218 -31.54 29.86 -31.34
CA SER A 218 -31.21 30.66 -32.54
C SER A 218 -30.17 30.03 -33.46
N PHE A 219 -29.34 29.13 -32.94
CA PHE A 219 -28.30 28.45 -33.71
C PHE A 219 -28.73 27.09 -34.29
N ILE A 220 -29.96 26.64 -34.06
CA ILE A 220 -30.46 25.32 -34.47
C ILE A 220 -31.62 25.44 -35.44
N ASN A 221 -31.55 24.76 -36.58
CA ASN A 221 -32.68 24.61 -37.48
C ASN A 221 -33.47 23.34 -37.17
N TYR A 222 -34.80 23.41 -37.17
CA TYR A 222 -35.66 22.22 -36.95
C TYR A 222 -35.33 21.06 -37.90
N ASN A 223 -35.02 21.37 -39.17
CA ASN A 223 -34.66 20.35 -40.16
C ASN A 223 -33.37 19.59 -39.83
N GLU A 224 -32.46 20.18 -39.03
CA GLU A 224 -31.21 19.55 -38.60
C GLU A 224 -31.46 18.53 -37.48
N VAL A 225 -32.49 18.71 -36.65
CA VAL A 225 -32.75 17.92 -35.43
C VAL A 225 -34.02 17.07 -35.47
N LYS A 226 -34.89 17.24 -36.48
CA LYS A 226 -36.21 16.58 -36.56
C LYS A 226 -36.20 15.04 -36.50
N ASN A 227 -35.08 14.42 -36.87
CA ASN A 227 -34.93 12.97 -36.91
C ASN A 227 -34.16 12.40 -35.71
N PHE A 228 -33.81 13.24 -34.72
CA PHE A 228 -33.03 12.82 -33.57
C PHE A 228 -33.88 12.00 -32.59
N ASP A 229 -33.26 11.05 -31.89
CA ASP A 229 -33.92 10.26 -30.84
C ASP A 229 -33.88 11.02 -29.51
N GLU A 230 -35.03 11.55 -29.08
CA GLU A 230 -35.17 12.22 -27.76
C GLU A 230 -34.73 11.34 -26.58
N GLY A 231 -34.86 10.02 -26.69
CA GLY A 231 -34.36 9.07 -25.69
C GLY A 231 -32.83 9.10 -25.58
N GLN A 232 -32.12 9.20 -26.70
CA GLN A 232 -30.67 9.35 -26.69
C GLN A 232 -30.25 10.73 -26.17
N ILE A 233 -30.93 11.80 -26.58
CA ILE A 233 -30.67 13.16 -26.06
C ILE A 233 -30.73 13.17 -24.51
N ILE A 234 -31.78 12.57 -23.93
CA ILE A 234 -31.93 12.43 -22.47
C ILE A 234 -30.77 11.64 -21.85
N LYS A 235 -30.34 10.56 -22.50
CA LYS A 235 -29.20 9.75 -22.03
C LYS A 235 -27.91 10.57 -22.05
N SER A 236 -27.66 11.34 -23.11
CA SER A 236 -26.49 12.21 -23.26
C SER A 236 -26.46 13.33 -22.24
N ILE A 237 -27.61 13.98 -21.97
CA ILE A 237 -27.75 14.98 -20.90
C ILE A 237 -27.33 14.38 -19.56
N ASN A 238 -27.85 13.19 -19.21
CA ASN A 238 -27.51 12.52 -17.96
C ASN A 238 -26.02 12.15 -17.86
N LEU A 239 -25.40 11.74 -18.96
CA LEU A 239 -23.96 11.42 -18.99
C LEU A 239 -23.11 12.67 -18.73
N ILE A 240 -23.43 13.78 -19.40
CA ILE A 240 -22.68 15.04 -19.29
C ILE A 240 -22.88 15.69 -17.92
N LEU A 241 -24.11 15.69 -17.37
CA LEU A 241 -24.38 16.19 -16.01
C LEU A 241 -23.60 15.42 -14.94
N ASN A 242 -23.40 14.11 -15.14
CA ASN A 242 -22.58 13.27 -14.27
C ASN A 242 -21.08 13.38 -14.55
N LYS A 243 -20.65 14.25 -15.49
CA LYS A 243 -19.25 14.45 -15.91
C LYS A 243 -18.55 13.14 -16.33
N ARG A 244 -19.29 12.22 -16.97
CA ARG A 244 -18.73 10.94 -17.41
C ARG A 244 -18.46 10.96 -18.91
N PHE A 245 -17.19 10.75 -19.28
CA PHE A 245 -16.83 10.42 -20.66
C PHE A 245 -17.19 8.95 -20.92
N ASN A 246 -17.95 8.67 -21.98
CA ASN A 246 -18.36 7.32 -22.32
C ASN A 246 -17.48 6.74 -23.43
N GLU A 247 -16.40 6.07 -23.03
CA GLU A 247 -15.39 5.48 -23.93
C GLU A 247 -15.99 4.45 -24.88
N SER A 248 -17.07 3.77 -24.47
CA SER A 248 -17.75 2.76 -25.28
C SER A 248 -18.60 3.34 -26.42
N VAL A 249 -18.98 4.62 -26.34
CA VAL A 249 -19.78 5.30 -27.37
C VAL A 249 -18.89 5.95 -28.42
N TYR A 250 -17.78 6.55 -28.01
CA TYR A 250 -16.90 7.32 -28.88
C TYR A 250 -15.82 6.44 -29.55
N ASP A 251 -16.23 5.35 -30.20
CA ASP A 251 -15.30 4.46 -30.91
C ASP A 251 -14.89 5.02 -32.29
N ILE A 252 -14.03 4.30 -33.00
CA ILE A 252 -13.57 4.76 -34.31
C ILE A 252 -14.69 4.78 -35.37
N GLU A 253 -15.65 3.85 -35.30
CA GLU A 253 -16.77 3.80 -36.24
C GLU A 253 -17.67 5.02 -36.06
N TYR A 254 -17.92 5.41 -34.80
CA TYR A 254 -18.61 6.63 -34.44
C TYR A 254 -17.96 7.83 -35.15
N PHE A 255 -16.66 8.10 -34.92
CA PHE A 255 -16.02 9.28 -35.52
C PHE A 255 -15.88 9.18 -37.05
N ARG A 256 -15.63 7.99 -37.61
CA ARG A 256 -15.61 7.79 -39.08
C ARG A 256 -16.95 8.18 -39.70
N SER A 257 -18.06 7.74 -39.11
CA SER A 257 -19.40 8.06 -39.58
C SER A 257 -19.74 9.55 -39.52
N LYS A 258 -19.09 10.31 -38.63
CA LYS A 258 -19.31 11.76 -38.48
C LYS A 258 -18.39 12.57 -39.39
N LYS A 259 -17.13 12.16 -39.57
CA LYS A 259 -16.20 12.80 -40.51
C LYS A 259 -16.65 12.67 -41.97
N SER A 260 -17.32 11.57 -42.34
CA SER A 260 -17.92 11.43 -43.68
C SER A 260 -19.12 12.35 -43.90
N LYS A 261 -19.73 12.88 -42.84
CA LYS A 261 -20.81 13.88 -42.88
C LYS A 261 -20.28 15.30 -42.70
N LYS A 262 -19.05 15.59 -43.16
CA LYS A 262 -18.29 16.85 -42.93
C LYS A 262 -19.07 18.15 -43.21
N GLU A 263 -20.14 18.09 -43.99
CA GLU A 263 -21.01 19.24 -44.30
C GLU A 263 -22.15 19.46 -43.28
N CYS A 264 -22.33 18.57 -42.29
CA CYS A 264 -23.42 18.62 -41.32
C CYS A 264 -22.99 19.26 -40.00
N PHE A 265 -23.59 20.41 -39.67
CA PHE A 265 -23.39 21.15 -38.42
C PHE A 265 -23.78 20.38 -37.15
N LEU A 266 -24.67 19.38 -37.24
CA LEU A 266 -25.11 18.55 -36.10
C LEU A 266 -25.08 17.07 -36.47
N PRO A 267 -23.98 16.36 -36.16
CA PRO A 267 -23.79 14.97 -36.60
C PRO A 267 -24.69 13.95 -35.87
N ASP A 268 -25.14 14.28 -34.65
CA ASP A 268 -26.01 13.49 -33.76
C ASP A 268 -26.42 14.26 -32.49
N GLU A 269 -27.19 13.55 -31.65
CA GLU A 269 -27.68 13.90 -30.32
C GLU A 269 -26.56 14.20 -29.32
N ASP A 270 -25.46 13.45 -29.33
CA ASP A 270 -24.36 13.60 -28.37
C ASP A 270 -23.63 14.93 -28.60
N ILE A 271 -23.24 15.21 -29.84
CA ILE A 271 -22.58 16.46 -30.23
C ILE A 271 -23.49 17.66 -29.98
N LEU A 272 -24.79 17.53 -30.26
CA LEU A 272 -25.78 18.55 -29.96
C LEU A 272 -25.79 18.92 -28.47
N ILE A 273 -25.80 17.94 -27.57
CA ILE A 273 -25.83 18.25 -26.14
C ILE A 273 -24.51 18.85 -25.67
N HIS A 274 -23.35 18.35 -26.12
CA HIS A 274 -22.06 19.00 -25.82
C HIS A 274 -22.03 20.46 -26.28
N LEU A 275 -22.54 20.73 -27.50
CA LEU A 275 -22.68 22.07 -28.04
C LEU A 275 -23.57 22.96 -27.15
N ILE A 276 -24.76 22.48 -26.76
CA ILE A 276 -25.68 23.23 -25.89
C ILE A 276 -25.02 23.59 -24.54
N PHE A 277 -24.30 22.66 -23.91
CA PHE A 277 -23.58 22.93 -22.66
C PHE A 277 -22.48 23.97 -22.83
N LYS A 278 -21.72 23.89 -23.93
CA LYS A 278 -20.66 24.87 -24.24
C LYS A 278 -21.24 26.26 -24.48
N ILE A 279 -22.30 26.36 -25.29
CA ILE A 279 -22.98 27.62 -25.60
C ILE A 279 -23.58 28.23 -24.33
N LYS A 280 -24.22 27.44 -23.46
CA LYS A 280 -24.70 27.91 -22.15
C LYS A 280 -23.62 28.62 -21.37
N TYR A 281 -22.45 27.99 -21.25
CA TYR A 281 -21.33 28.55 -20.50
C TYR A 281 -20.84 29.87 -21.13
N LEU A 282 -20.71 29.91 -22.45
CA LEU A 282 -20.26 31.11 -23.16
C LEU A 282 -21.24 32.27 -22.99
N LEU A 283 -22.54 32.03 -23.14
CA LEU A 283 -23.59 33.04 -22.93
C LEU A 283 -23.59 33.58 -21.49
N GLN A 284 -23.43 32.70 -20.50
CA GLN A 284 -23.31 33.11 -19.09
C GLN A 284 -22.10 34.01 -18.84
N ASN A 285 -20.97 33.71 -19.48
CA ASN A 285 -19.75 34.53 -19.36
C ASN A 285 -19.88 35.88 -20.09
N GLN A 286 -20.50 35.91 -21.27
CA GLN A 286 -20.77 37.14 -22.02
C GLN A 286 -21.68 38.09 -21.23
N LEU A 287 -22.71 37.57 -20.55
CA LEU A 287 -23.55 38.37 -19.66
C LEU A 287 -22.76 38.98 -18.48
N LYS A 288 -21.70 38.31 -18.00
CA LYS A 288 -20.86 38.79 -16.89
C LYS A 288 -19.79 39.80 -17.33
N LYS A 289 -19.18 39.59 -18.50
CA LYS A 289 -18.06 40.41 -19.02
C LYS A 289 -18.52 41.67 -19.78
N GLY A 290 -19.81 41.80 -20.06
CA GLY A 290 -20.36 42.81 -20.96
C GLY A 290 -20.45 42.28 -22.38
N ILE A 291 -21.40 42.81 -23.16
CA ILE A 291 -21.73 42.30 -24.50
C ILE A 291 -20.53 42.49 -25.45
N SER A 292 -19.90 41.39 -25.87
CA SER A 292 -18.89 41.41 -26.93
C SER A 292 -19.34 40.60 -28.15
N GLN A 293 -19.08 41.13 -29.35
CA GLN A 293 -19.25 40.46 -30.65
C GLN A 293 -17.94 39.87 -31.17
N ASP A 294 -16.91 39.75 -30.32
CA ASP A 294 -15.61 39.25 -30.73
C ASP A 294 -15.71 37.84 -31.32
N LYS A 295 -14.81 37.55 -32.26
CA LYS A 295 -14.70 36.22 -32.87
C LYS A 295 -14.37 35.20 -31.78
N TYR A 296 -15.08 34.07 -31.79
CA TYR A 296 -14.76 32.97 -30.89
C TYR A 296 -13.36 32.43 -31.18
N ILE A 297 -12.53 32.36 -30.14
CA ILE A 297 -11.20 31.77 -30.20
C ILE A 297 -11.26 30.45 -29.44
N THR A 298 -10.98 29.36 -30.16
CA THR A 298 -10.86 28.02 -29.57
C THR A 298 -9.71 27.99 -28.59
N ILE A 299 -9.92 27.36 -27.43
CA ILE A 299 -8.89 27.24 -26.40
C ILE A 299 -7.75 26.38 -26.93
N ASN A 300 -6.52 26.90 -26.88
CA ASN A 300 -5.32 26.12 -27.12
C ASN A 300 -4.85 25.48 -25.80
N TYR A 301 -5.41 24.32 -25.47
CA TYR A 301 -5.14 23.62 -24.21
C TYR A 301 -3.65 23.37 -23.96
N LYS A 302 -2.89 23.05 -25.01
CA LYS A 302 -1.44 22.82 -24.92
C LYS A 302 -0.69 24.08 -24.50
N HIS A 303 -1.03 25.21 -25.12
CA HIS A 303 -0.45 26.51 -24.78
C HIS A 303 -0.79 26.93 -23.35
N GLU A 304 -2.07 26.84 -22.96
CA GLU A 304 -2.50 27.18 -21.59
C GLU A 304 -1.83 26.33 -20.53
N LEU A 305 -1.68 25.02 -20.78
CA LEU A 305 -1.00 24.11 -19.88
C LEU A 305 0.49 24.44 -19.76
N LEU A 306 1.19 24.69 -20.88
CA LEU A 306 2.61 25.05 -20.87
C LEU A 306 2.85 26.36 -20.11
N ASN A 307 2.01 27.37 -20.32
CA ASN A 307 2.11 28.63 -19.59
C ASN A 307 1.90 28.43 -18.09
N ALA A 308 0.87 27.67 -17.71
CA ALA A 308 0.60 27.35 -16.30
C ALA A 308 1.80 26.64 -15.64
N ILE A 309 2.39 25.65 -16.31
CA ILE A 309 3.57 24.91 -15.82
C ILE A 309 4.78 25.85 -15.68
N ASN A 310 5.08 26.64 -16.71
CA ASN A 310 6.26 27.51 -16.73
C ASN A 310 6.18 28.61 -15.66
N GLU A 311 5.02 29.26 -15.53
CA GLU A 311 4.79 30.27 -14.50
C GLU A 311 4.96 29.67 -13.09
N ALA A 312 4.37 28.49 -12.84
CA ALA A 312 4.51 27.82 -11.54
C ALA A 312 5.94 27.36 -11.24
N LYS A 313 6.69 26.89 -12.25
CA LYS A 313 8.11 26.56 -12.11
C LYS A 313 8.94 27.80 -11.77
N ASN A 314 8.66 28.93 -12.41
CA ASN A 314 9.32 30.19 -12.11
C ASN A 314 9.02 30.66 -10.67
N GLU A 315 7.75 30.64 -10.26
CA GLU A 315 7.37 30.96 -8.88
C GLU A 315 8.06 30.04 -7.86
N ALA A 316 8.11 28.73 -8.13
CA ALA A 316 8.79 27.77 -7.27
C ALA A 316 10.28 28.10 -7.16
N ASN A 317 10.94 28.38 -8.29
CA ASN A 317 12.35 28.77 -8.33
C ASN A 317 12.61 30.08 -7.56
N GLU A 318 11.73 31.07 -7.66
CA GLU A 318 11.86 32.32 -6.88
C GLU A 318 11.78 32.04 -5.37
N ILE A 319 10.87 31.18 -4.95
CA ILE A 319 10.75 30.76 -3.55
C ILE A 319 12.04 30.08 -3.08
N ILE A 320 12.57 29.15 -3.86
CA ILE A 320 13.79 28.42 -3.50
C ILE A 320 15.01 29.37 -3.50
N THR A 321 15.14 30.23 -4.50
CA THR A 321 16.32 31.10 -4.70
C THR A 321 16.40 32.25 -3.71
N LYS A 322 15.27 32.79 -3.24
CA LYS A 322 15.22 33.76 -2.12
C LYS A 322 15.87 33.24 -0.85
N HIS A 323 16.06 31.93 -0.74
CA HIS A 323 16.56 31.26 0.46
C HIS A 323 17.83 30.44 0.21
N LYS A 324 18.62 30.79 -0.83
CA LYS A 324 19.95 30.19 -1.07
C LYS A 324 20.87 30.38 0.14
N ILE A 325 21.60 29.31 0.46
CA ILE A 325 22.50 29.23 1.62
C ILE A 325 23.68 30.18 1.45
N ASP A 326 23.88 31.03 2.45
CA ASP A 326 25.09 31.83 2.57
C ASP A 326 26.15 31.03 3.34
N ASN A 327 27.35 30.89 2.79
CA ASN A 327 28.36 29.91 3.22
C ASN A 327 29.05 30.20 4.58
N ASN A 328 28.62 31.23 5.32
CA ASN A 328 29.09 31.48 6.68
C ASN A 328 28.46 30.48 7.69
N SER A 329 29.22 30.06 8.71
CA SER A 329 28.82 28.95 9.62
C SER A 329 27.50 29.20 10.37
N ASN A 330 27.30 30.41 10.92
CA ASN A 330 26.06 30.80 11.62
C ASN A 330 24.87 31.05 10.69
N SER A 331 25.10 31.35 9.41
CA SER A 331 24.01 31.47 8.41
C SER A 331 23.62 30.11 7.85
N LYS A 332 24.56 29.17 7.72
CA LYS A 332 24.33 27.81 7.23
C LYS A 332 23.28 27.08 8.07
N GLU A 333 23.43 27.03 9.40
CA GLU A 333 22.48 26.35 10.29
C GLU A 333 21.08 26.99 10.26
N LYS A 334 21.01 28.33 10.23
CA LYS A 334 19.73 29.05 10.09
C LYS A 334 19.06 28.77 8.75
N SER A 335 19.83 28.72 7.66
CA SER A 335 19.33 28.36 6.33
C SER A 335 18.84 26.92 6.28
N ILE A 336 19.54 25.98 6.92
CA ILE A 336 19.10 24.57 7.02
C ILE A 336 17.78 24.46 7.78
N ASN A 337 17.70 25.04 8.98
CA ASN A 337 16.48 24.99 9.78
C ASN A 337 15.30 25.64 9.06
N TYR A 338 15.52 26.74 8.34
CA TYR A 338 14.47 27.35 7.52
C TYR A 338 14.05 26.44 6.34
N LEU A 339 15.01 25.87 5.60
CA LEU A 339 14.74 24.97 4.49
C LEU A 339 13.94 23.74 4.94
N LYS A 340 14.31 23.19 6.11
CA LYS A 340 13.67 22.02 6.71
C LYS A 340 12.30 22.35 7.31
N ASP A 341 12.26 23.21 8.32
CA ASP A 341 11.07 23.39 9.16
C ASP A 341 10.02 24.31 8.51
N ASN A 342 10.43 25.25 7.65
CA ASN A 342 9.49 26.19 7.01
C ASN A 342 9.17 25.85 5.56
N LEU A 343 10.16 25.49 4.74
CA LEU A 343 9.92 25.20 3.33
C LEU A 343 9.47 23.75 3.12
N PHE A 344 10.33 22.80 3.48
CA PHE A 344 10.08 21.39 3.24
C PHE A 344 8.83 20.92 3.98
N GLU A 345 8.70 21.15 5.29
CA GLU A 345 7.53 20.70 6.06
C GLU A 345 6.22 21.36 5.61
N THR A 346 6.21 22.66 5.32
CA THR A 346 5.00 23.34 4.83
C THR A 346 4.50 22.73 3.53
N TYR A 347 5.39 22.52 2.56
CA TYR A 347 5.00 21.96 1.27
C TYR A 347 4.71 20.44 1.36
N ARG A 348 5.34 19.72 2.29
CA ARG A 348 4.98 18.34 2.64
C ARG A 348 3.55 18.25 3.16
N HIS A 349 3.15 19.15 4.06
CA HIS A 349 1.78 19.23 4.56
C HIS A 349 0.77 19.64 3.49
N GLN A 350 1.12 20.57 2.59
CA GLN A 350 0.27 20.93 1.45
C GLN A 350 0.06 19.73 0.52
N TYR A 351 1.11 18.98 0.21
CA TYR A 351 0.99 17.73 -0.55
C TYR A 351 0.10 16.70 0.16
N MET A 352 0.29 16.50 1.47
CA MET A 352 -0.49 15.54 2.26
C MET A 352 -1.98 15.88 2.31
N SER A 353 -2.32 17.17 2.40
CA SER A 353 -3.70 17.68 2.44
C SER A 353 -4.35 17.81 1.06
N PHE A 354 -3.58 17.64 -0.02
CA PHE A 354 -4.11 17.71 -1.37
C PHE A 354 -5.02 16.51 -1.66
N LYS A 355 -6.27 16.80 -2.05
CA LYS A 355 -7.33 15.78 -2.16
C LYS A 355 -7.03 14.73 -3.23
N ASN A 356 -6.53 15.14 -4.39
CA ASN A 356 -6.36 14.27 -5.55
C ASN A 356 -4.87 14.12 -5.89
N LYS A 357 -4.18 13.30 -5.09
CA LYS A 357 -2.72 13.10 -5.19
C LYS A 357 -2.27 12.47 -6.51
N GLU A 358 -3.17 11.77 -7.19
CA GLU A 358 -2.96 11.23 -8.55
C GLU A 358 -2.48 12.29 -9.55
N TYR A 359 -2.82 13.57 -9.35
CA TYR A 359 -2.40 14.63 -10.26
C TYR A 359 -0.90 14.93 -10.19
N PHE A 360 -0.24 14.57 -9.10
CA PHE A 360 1.21 14.71 -8.98
C PHE A 360 1.98 13.64 -9.78
N VAL A 361 1.33 12.53 -10.16
CA VAL A 361 1.94 11.45 -10.96
C VAL A 361 2.27 11.93 -12.36
N TYR A 362 1.44 12.82 -12.91
CA TYR A 362 1.66 13.46 -14.20
C TYR A 362 2.68 14.59 -14.07
N SER A 363 3.88 14.27 -13.57
CA SER A 363 4.97 15.24 -13.48
C SER A 363 5.13 15.89 -14.85
N PRO A 364 5.16 17.24 -14.92
CA PRO A 364 5.18 17.97 -16.19
C PRO A 364 6.41 17.64 -17.05
N ASP A 365 7.43 17.00 -16.48
CA ASP A 365 8.67 16.67 -17.17
C ASP A 365 8.65 15.29 -17.87
N ASN A 366 7.86 14.32 -17.38
CA ASN A 366 7.89 12.94 -17.90
C ASN A 366 6.58 12.51 -18.57
N GLU A 367 5.44 13.11 -18.22
CA GLU A 367 4.10 12.63 -18.59
C GLU A 367 3.23 13.78 -19.16
N PHE A 368 3.86 14.71 -19.90
CA PHE A 368 3.20 15.93 -20.40
C PHE A 368 1.93 15.63 -21.18
N ASP A 369 1.94 14.64 -22.07
CA ASP A 369 0.78 14.36 -22.90
C ASP A 369 -0.40 13.75 -22.11
N ASN A 370 -0.09 12.99 -21.05
CA ASN A 370 -1.10 12.48 -20.13
C ASN A 370 -1.69 13.60 -19.28
N LEU A 371 -0.85 14.53 -18.82
CA LEU A 371 -1.30 15.76 -18.16
C LEU A 371 -2.17 16.62 -19.10
N LEU A 372 -1.78 16.76 -20.37
CA LEU A 372 -2.52 17.50 -21.39
C LEU A 372 -3.89 16.87 -21.63
N THR A 373 -3.95 15.55 -21.76
CA THR A 373 -5.20 14.82 -21.93
C THR A 373 -6.12 15.07 -20.75
N TYR A 374 -5.61 14.91 -19.53
CA TYR A 374 -6.35 15.18 -18.29
C TYR A 374 -6.85 16.64 -18.20
N PHE A 375 -5.97 17.61 -18.43
CA PHE A 375 -6.28 19.04 -18.41
C PHE A 375 -7.37 19.40 -19.42
N SER A 376 -7.25 18.88 -20.65
CA SER A 376 -8.19 19.15 -21.73
C SER A 376 -9.58 18.58 -21.45
N ILE A 377 -9.68 17.33 -20.97
CA ILE A 377 -10.97 16.71 -20.59
C ILE A 377 -11.68 17.56 -19.55
N ASN A 378 -10.99 17.89 -18.46
CA ASN A 378 -11.67 18.51 -17.34
C ASN A 378 -12.20 19.89 -17.72
N ILE A 379 -11.39 20.70 -18.43
CA ILE A 379 -11.84 22.01 -18.92
C ILE A 379 -12.94 21.84 -19.96
N PHE A 380 -12.87 20.85 -20.84
CA PHE A 380 -13.91 20.62 -21.84
C PHE A 380 -15.27 20.35 -21.19
N PHE A 381 -15.32 19.51 -20.14
CA PHE A 381 -16.57 19.13 -19.49
C PHE A 381 -17.08 20.15 -18.48
N ASP A 382 -16.21 20.82 -17.72
CA ASP A 382 -16.65 21.74 -16.67
C ASP A 382 -16.57 23.22 -17.07
N ASN A 383 -15.93 23.53 -18.19
CA ASN A 383 -15.67 24.86 -18.70
C ASN A 383 -14.99 25.79 -17.68
N LYS A 384 -14.10 25.29 -16.82
CA LYS A 384 -13.40 26.12 -15.82
C LYS A 384 -11.91 26.23 -16.09
N LEU A 385 -11.54 26.89 -17.19
CA LEU A 385 -10.13 27.11 -17.56
C LEU A 385 -9.31 27.70 -16.39
N ASP A 386 -9.75 28.82 -15.82
CA ASP A 386 -9.04 29.51 -14.74
C ASP A 386 -8.84 28.64 -13.49
N TYR A 387 -9.83 27.81 -13.16
CA TYR A 387 -9.75 26.87 -12.04
C TYR A 387 -8.67 25.83 -12.32
N TRP A 388 -8.69 25.19 -13.48
CA TRP A 388 -7.71 24.16 -13.82
C TRP A 388 -6.31 24.70 -13.99
N VAL A 389 -6.15 25.89 -14.58
CA VAL A 389 -4.85 26.59 -14.63
C VAL A 389 -4.32 26.81 -13.20
N LYS A 390 -5.17 27.26 -12.27
CA LYS A 390 -4.78 27.44 -10.86
C LYS A 390 -4.43 26.12 -10.16
N GLU A 391 -5.20 25.06 -10.39
CA GLU A 391 -4.94 23.73 -9.83
C GLU A 391 -3.58 23.19 -10.32
N ILE A 392 -3.33 23.24 -11.63
CA ILE A 392 -2.04 22.83 -12.22
C ILE A 392 -0.90 23.65 -11.64
N LYS A 393 -1.03 24.99 -11.58
CA LYS A 393 0.00 25.84 -10.98
C LYS A 393 0.32 25.41 -9.54
N THR A 394 -0.72 25.10 -8.76
CA THR A 394 -0.57 24.67 -7.37
C THR A 394 0.18 23.35 -7.28
N ILE A 395 -0.20 22.34 -8.07
CA ILE A 395 0.46 21.02 -8.12
C ILE A 395 1.93 21.15 -8.52
N VAL A 396 2.21 21.85 -9.62
CA VAL A 396 3.57 22.04 -10.15
C VAL A 396 4.44 22.78 -9.14
N LYS A 397 3.90 23.80 -8.49
CA LYS A 397 4.59 24.58 -7.46
C LYS A 397 4.92 23.72 -6.24
N ILE A 398 3.94 22.99 -5.69
CA ILE A 398 4.15 22.09 -4.55
C ILE A 398 5.24 21.08 -4.87
N TYR A 399 5.13 20.40 -6.01
CA TYR A 399 6.11 19.41 -6.45
C TYR A 399 7.52 19.99 -6.57
N ASN A 400 7.68 21.12 -7.27
CA ASN A 400 9.00 21.70 -7.51
C ASN A 400 9.65 22.24 -6.23
N VAL A 401 8.90 22.94 -5.37
CA VAL A 401 9.44 23.43 -4.10
C VAL A 401 9.87 22.27 -3.21
N LEU A 402 9.03 21.24 -3.11
CA LEU A 402 9.30 20.07 -2.30
C LEU A 402 10.55 19.31 -2.78
N VAL A 403 10.62 18.96 -4.07
CA VAL A 403 11.74 18.23 -4.64
C VAL A 403 13.05 19.01 -4.55
N ASN A 404 13.03 20.30 -4.86
CA ASN A 404 14.25 21.10 -4.86
C ASN A 404 14.73 21.47 -3.45
N SER A 405 13.82 21.73 -2.50
CA SER A 405 14.21 21.93 -1.09
C SER A 405 14.87 20.67 -0.52
N TYR A 406 14.35 19.49 -0.84
CA TYR A 406 14.97 18.22 -0.46
C TYR A 406 16.35 18.02 -1.10
N LYS A 407 16.51 18.29 -2.41
CA LYS A 407 17.81 18.22 -3.07
C LYS A 407 18.84 19.12 -2.40
N LEU A 408 18.46 20.36 -2.10
CA LEU A 408 19.33 21.31 -1.39
C LEU A 408 19.69 20.80 0.01
N LEU A 409 18.72 20.34 0.80
CA LEU A 409 18.99 19.76 2.12
C LEU A 409 19.99 18.61 2.03
N LYS A 410 19.81 17.69 1.08
CA LYS A 410 20.72 16.56 0.84
C LYS A 410 22.11 16.98 0.37
N GLU A 411 22.22 18.06 -0.39
CA GLU A 411 23.52 18.62 -0.82
C GLU A 411 24.27 19.26 0.35
N ILE A 412 23.57 20.00 1.20
CA ILE A 412 24.15 20.69 2.36
C ILE A 412 24.60 19.69 3.43
N ASP A 413 23.87 18.59 3.57
CA ASP A 413 24.01 17.65 4.67
C ASP A 413 24.93 16.46 4.39
N LYS A 414 25.66 16.47 3.26
CA LYS A 414 26.72 15.46 3.00
C LYS A 414 27.82 15.42 4.08
N ASP A 415 27.91 16.46 4.92
CA ASP A 415 28.89 16.58 6.01
C ASP A 415 28.30 16.33 7.42
N SER A 416 26.98 16.07 7.56
CA SER A 416 26.34 15.89 8.85
C SER A 416 25.33 14.73 8.79
N ASP A 417 25.44 13.77 9.73
CA ASP A 417 24.62 12.55 9.80
C ASP A 417 23.11 12.80 10.06
N GLY A 418 22.60 14.05 9.96
CA GLY A 418 21.33 14.50 10.54
C GLY A 418 20.09 14.41 9.66
N PHE A 419 20.24 14.47 8.34
CA PHE A 419 19.17 14.44 7.34
C PHE A 419 19.49 13.34 6.33
N ASP A 420 19.81 12.13 6.82
CA ASP A 420 19.62 10.91 6.05
C ASP A 420 18.23 10.33 6.38
N PRO A 421 17.25 10.48 5.48
CA PRO A 421 16.01 9.75 5.59
C PRO A 421 16.28 8.26 5.74
N ASN A 422 17.29 7.68 5.09
CA ASN A 422 17.57 6.24 5.17
C ASN A 422 17.88 5.75 6.60
N ILE A 423 18.56 6.56 7.42
CA ILE A 423 18.87 6.23 8.82
C ILE A 423 17.60 6.29 9.69
N THR A 424 16.66 7.18 9.37
CA THR A 424 15.36 7.27 10.06
C THR A 424 14.27 6.33 9.48
N ASN A 425 14.48 5.81 8.27
CA ASN A 425 13.44 5.22 7.43
C ASN A 425 13.19 3.73 7.60
N ASN A 426 14.21 2.89 7.77
CA ASN A 426 13.97 1.44 7.83
C ASN A 426 13.73 0.93 9.25
N HIS A 427 14.30 1.58 10.26
CA HIS A 427 14.36 1.01 11.61
C HIS A 427 13.28 1.53 12.57
N ASN A 428 12.85 2.80 12.47
CA ASN A 428 11.73 3.31 13.27
C ASN A 428 10.39 2.65 12.88
N LYS A 429 10.21 2.37 11.58
CA LYS A 429 8.99 1.74 11.03
C LYS A 429 8.75 0.32 11.54
N LEU A 430 9.82 -0.46 11.69
CA LEU A 430 9.72 -1.84 12.16
C LEU A 430 9.27 -1.88 13.63
N ASN A 431 9.71 -0.92 14.45
CA ASN A 431 9.42 -0.92 15.89
C ASN A 431 8.00 -0.40 16.23
N THR A 432 7.54 0.75 15.72
CA THR A 432 6.17 1.21 16.03
C THR A 432 5.09 0.30 15.42
N ARG A 433 5.30 -0.21 14.21
CA ARG A 433 4.41 -1.21 13.61
C ARG A 433 4.33 -2.48 14.47
N PHE A 434 5.47 -3.04 14.88
CA PHE A 434 5.50 -4.20 15.77
C PHE A 434 4.73 -3.94 17.06
N LEU A 435 4.93 -2.78 17.69
CA LEU A 435 4.22 -2.40 18.92
C LEU A 435 2.70 -2.29 18.70
N ILE A 436 2.27 -1.66 17.60
CA ILE A 436 0.85 -1.61 17.21
C ILE A 436 0.28 -3.03 17.09
N GLU A 437 0.98 -3.93 16.40
CA GLU A 437 0.54 -5.32 16.21
C GLU A 437 0.35 -6.07 17.53
N LYS A 438 1.13 -5.76 18.57
CA LYS A 438 0.97 -6.35 19.91
C LYS A 438 -0.23 -5.79 20.67
N LEU A 439 -0.57 -4.52 20.46
CA LEU A 439 -1.59 -3.79 21.23
C LEU A 439 -2.98 -3.78 20.57
N ILE A 440 -3.14 -4.31 19.35
CA ILE A 440 -4.44 -4.34 18.66
C ILE A 440 -5.46 -5.22 19.38
N ILE A 441 -6.54 -4.60 19.90
CA ILE A 441 -7.60 -5.30 20.65
C ILE A 441 -8.96 -5.30 19.92
N ASN A 442 -9.21 -4.33 19.04
CA ASN A 442 -10.51 -4.19 18.39
C ASN A 442 -10.43 -3.80 16.91
N LYS A 443 -11.61 -3.75 16.28
CA LYS A 443 -11.76 -3.46 14.85
C LYS A 443 -11.31 -2.04 14.49
N LYS A 444 -11.43 -1.07 15.39
CA LYS A 444 -11.02 0.33 15.13
C LYS A 444 -9.49 0.40 14.99
N ASN A 445 -8.73 -0.18 15.92
CA ASN A 445 -7.25 -0.18 15.86
C ASN A 445 -6.74 -0.90 14.61
N TYR A 446 -7.35 -2.05 14.30
CA TYR A 446 -7.03 -2.79 13.08
C TYR A 446 -7.28 -1.94 11.82
N LYS A 447 -8.43 -1.24 11.75
CA LYS A 447 -8.78 -0.40 10.59
C LYS A 447 -7.83 0.79 10.45
N LEU A 448 -7.42 1.42 11.55
CA LEU A 448 -6.44 2.51 11.52
C LEU A 448 -5.08 2.05 10.97
N MET A 449 -4.63 0.85 11.36
CA MET A 449 -3.41 0.25 10.82
C MET A 449 -3.57 -0.12 9.34
N GLU A 450 -4.70 -0.72 8.96
CA GLU A 450 -4.99 -1.07 7.56
C GLU A 450 -5.07 0.16 6.65
N GLU A 451 -5.69 1.25 7.12
CA GLU A 451 -5.75 2.53 6.42
C GLU A 451 -4.33 3.11 6.22
N ALA A 452 -3.49 3.09 7.25
CA ALA A 452 -2.09 3.51 7.14
C ALA A 452 -1.28 2.65 6.14
N GLU A 453 -1.52 1.34 6.10
CA GLU A 453 -0.88 0.44 5.13
C GLU A 453 -1.39 0.65 3.69
N VAL A 454 -2.69 0.89 3.52
CA VAL A 454 -3.27 1.21 2.21
C VAL A 454 -2.74 2.53 1.70
N ASP A 455 -2.65 3.55 2.56
CA ASP A 455 -2.06 4.83 2.23
C ASP A 455 -0.60 4.65 1.80
N LEU A 456 0.20 3.85 2.52
CA LEU A 456 1.56 3.48 2.12
C LEU A 456 1.61 2.85 0.71
N ILE A 457 0.76 1.86 0.45
CA ILE A 457 0.74 1.17 -0.84
C ILE A 457 0.36 2.15 -1.95
N ASN A 458 -0.63 3.02 -1.72
CA ASN A 458 -1.02 4.05 -2.67
C ASN A 458 0.14 5.01 -2.98
N TYR A 459 0.92 5.38 -1.96
CA TYR A 459 2.12 6.21 -2.12
C TYR A 459 3.23 5.52 -2.92
N LEU A 460 3.45 4.22 -2.70
CA LEU A 460 4.47 3.45 -3.42
C LEU A 460 4.09 3.17 -4.88
N ILE A 461 2.79 3.00 -5.17
CA ILE A 461 2.29 2.69 -6.52
C ILE A 461 2.14 3.94 -7.38
N LEU A 462 1.93 5.12 -6.77
CA LEU A 462 1.81 6.40 -7.45
C LEU A 462 3.01 7.29 -7.11
N PRO A 463 4.25 6.93 -7.51
CA PRO A 463 5.43 7.71 -7.19
C PRO A 463 5.32 9.07 -7.86
N SER A 464 5.01 10.06 -7.04
CA SER A 464 4.74 11.43 -7.44
C SER A 464 5.69 12.41 -6.76
N ILE A 465 6.47 11.93 -5.78
CA ILE A 465 7.53 12.63 -5.06
C ILE A 465 8.61 11.59 -4.70
N PRO A 466 9.84 12.00 -4.34
CA PRO A 466 10.92 11.08 -3.97
C PRO A 466 10.55 10.12 -2.82
N GLU A 467 11.18 8.96 -2.80
CA GLU A 467 10.82 7.86 -1.91
C GLU A 467 10.90 8.26 -0.44
N GLU A 468 11.94 9.03 -0.10
CA GLU A 468 12.29 9.47 1.24
C GLU A 468 11.16 10.25 1.93
N PHE A 469 10.35 11.00 1.17
CA PHE A 469 9.19 11.71 1.68
C PHE A 469 8.11 10.77 2.20
N TYR A 470 7.88 9.67 1.48
CA TYR A 470 6.89 8.69 1.89
C TYR A 470 7.24 8.07 3.23
N TYR A 471 8.53 7.84 3.48
CA TYR A 471 8.94 7.31 4.77
C TYR A 471 8.73 8.28 5.94
N LEU A 472 8.99 9.58 5.74
CA LEU A 472 8.72 10.59 6.77
C LEU A 472 7.22 10.70 7.08
N ASN A 473 6.37 10.73 6.04
CA ASN A 473 4.91 10.75 6.22
C ASN A 473 4.40 9.48 6.90
N LEU A 474 5.02 8.34 6.56
CA LEU A 474 4.65 7.07 7.13
C LEU A 474 5.03 6.97 8.60
N LYS A 475 6.16 7.56 9.01
CA LYS A 475 6.55 7.65 10.42
C LYS A 475 5.47 8.38 11.22
N ASP A 476 5.09 9.58 10.79
CA ASP A 476 4.05 10.38 11.47
C ASP A 476 2.71 9.63 11.53
N THR A 477 2.38 8.90 10.46
CA THR A 477 1.18 8.07 10.40
C THR A 477 1.23 6.93 11.43
N TYR A 478 2.32 6.16 11.48
CA TYR A 478 2.45 5.06 12.45
C TYR A 478 2.56 5.56 13.89
N ASP A 479 3.21 6.69 14.16
CA ASP A 479 3.29 7.27 15.50
C ASP A 479 1.89 7.65 16.01
N ASN A 480 1.06 8.26 15.14
CA ASN A 480 -0.35 8.56 15.45
C ASN A 480 -1.18 7.29 15.67
N VAL A 481 -1.04 6.28 14.80
CA VAL A 481 -1.75 5.00 14.96
C VAL A 481 -1.32 4.28 16.25
N PHE A 482 -0.03 4.34 16.59
CA PHE A 482 0.49 3.79 17.84
C PHE A 482 -0.11 4.49 19.05
N TYR A 483 -0.11 5.83 19.06
CA TYR A 483 -0.70 6.61 20.16
C TYR A 483 -2.18 6.27 20.37
N GLU A 484 -2.99 6.27 19.31
CA GLU A 484 -4.41 5.91 19.40
C GLU A 484 -4.62 4.45 19.84
N THR A 485 -3.80 3.53 19.33
CA THR A 485 -3.84 2.11 19.70
C THR A 485 -3.49 1.92 21.17
N PHE A 486 -2.45 2.60 21.66
CA PHE A 486 -1.97 2.56 23.03
C PHE A 486 -2.99 3.15 24.01
N LYS A 487 -3.55 4.32 23.69
CA LYS A 487 -4.61 4.95 24.50
C LYS A 487 -5.80 4.01 24.70
N MET A 488 -6.24 3.38 23.61
CA MET A 488 -7.35 2.42 23.67
C MET A 488 -6.98 1.13 24.40
N PHE A 489 -5.73 0.68 24.30
CA PHE A 489 -5.21 -0.44 25.10
C PHE A 489 -5.28 -0.12 26.60
N GLN A 490 -4.84 1.07 27.00
CA GLN A 490 -4.88 1.53 28.39
C GLN A 490 -6.32 1.58 28.94
N GLU A 491 -7.27 2.15 28.19
CA GLU A 491 -8.68 2.20 28.61
C GLU A 491 -9.32 0.82 28.83
N ILE A 492 -8.82 -0.20 28.14
CA ILE A 492 -9.31 -1.58 28.23
C ILE A 492 -8.63 -2.31 29.37
N ILE A 493 -7.30 -2.21 29.48
CA ILE A 493 -6.52 -3.01 30.43
C ILE A 493 -6.94 -2.72 31.87
N ASP A 494 -7.32 -1.46 32.16
CA ASP A 494 -7.80 -1.01 33.47
C ASP A 494 -9.16 -1.62 33.88
N LYS A 495 -9.91 -2.20 32.93
CA LYS A 495 -11.25 -2.78 33.14
C LYS A 495 -11.25 -4.30 33.16
N VAL A 496 -10.11 -4.94 32.88
CA VAL A 496 -9.98 -6.39 32.78
C VAL A 496 -9.79 -7.00 34.16
N ASP A 497 -10.27 -8.23 34.34
CA ASP A 497 -10.02 -9.00 35.56
C ASP A 497 -8.50 -9.07 35.89
N PRO A 498 -8.07 -8.74 37.12
CA PRO A 498 -6.65 -8.62 37.46
C PRO A 498 -5.83 -9.90 37.22
N SER A 499 -6.44 -11.09 37.32
CA SER A 499 -5.74 -12.35 37.08
C SER A 499 -5.42 -12.55 35.59
N LYS A 500 -6.36 -12.19 34.72
CA LYS A 500 -6.16 -12.20 33.26
C LYS A 500 -5.20 -11.10 32.82
N GLN A 501 -5.35 -9.91 33.41
CA GLN A 501 -4.50 -8.75 33.20
C GLN A 501 -3.03 -9.09 33.50
N ASN A 502 -2.76 -9.68 34.68
CA ASN A 502 -1.40 -10.05 35.10
C ASN A 502 -0.72 -11.01 34.12
N ILE A 503 -1.38 -12.11 33.76
CA ILE A 503 -0.82 -13.10 32.83
C ILE A 503 -0.59 -12.48 31.44
N PHE A 504 -1.53 -11.66 30.96
CA PHE A 504 -1.42 -10.99 29.68
C PHE A 504 -0.21 -10.04 29.63
N LEU A 505 -0.08 -9.17 30.63
CA LEU A 505 1.01 -8.19 30.73
C LEU A 505 2.37 -8.88 30.86
N GLN A 506 2.46 -10.00 31.59
CA GLN A 506 3.70 -10.78 31.69
C GLN A 506 4.13 -11.38 30.35
N GLU A 507 3.21 -11.96 29.58
CA GLU A 507 3.51 -12.51 28.26
C GLU A 507 3.89 -11.39 27.27
N LEU A 508 3.21 -10.25 27.29
CA LEU A 508 3.57 -9.10 26.46
C LEU A 508 4.97 -8.56 26.82
N LEU A 509 5.25 -8.36 28.11
CA LEU A 509 6.55 -7.90 28.60
C LEU A 509 7.68 -8.85 28.19
N LYS A 510 7.44 -10.16 28.24
CA LYS A 510 8.40 -11.17 27.80
C LYS A 510 8.72 -11.03 26.31
N GLU A 511 7.70 -10.85 25.47
CA GLU A 511 7.88 -10.67 24.02
C GLU A 511 8.65 -9.39 23.70
N LEU A 512 8.33 -8.26 24.35
CA LEU A 512 9.03 -7.00 24.13
C LEU A 512 10.50 -7.06 24.56
N LYS A 513 10.80 -7.77 25.66
CA LYS A 513 12.19 -7.97 26.13
C LYS A 513 13.00 -8.84 25.19
N LEU A 514 12.38 -9.87 24.59
CA LEU A 514 13.03 -10.71 23.58
C LEU A 514 13.32 -9.91 22.31
N GLU A 515 12.35 -9.15 21.83
CA GLU A 515 12.53 -8.27 20.67
C GLU A 515 13.68 -7.30 20.90
N LYS A 516 13.73 -6.64 22.07
CA LYS A 516 14.82 -5.72 22.45
C LYS A 516 16.20 -6.40 22.47
N ILE A 517 16.27 -7.69 22.79
CA ILE A 517 17.53 -8.44 22.77
C ILE A 517 17.92 -8.75 21.33
N ASP A 518 16.98 -9.19 20.50
CA ASP A 518 17.22 -9.49 19.09
C ASP A 518 17.65 -8.22 18.33
N ASP A 519 17.00 -7.07 18.59
CA ASP A 519 17.34 -5.75 18.06
C ASP A 519 18.78 -5.31 18.39
N LYS A 520 19.26 -5.64 19.60
CA LYS A 520 20.63 -5.37 20.05
C LYS A 520 21.67 -6.33 19.46
N LEU A 521 21.27 -7.55 19.12
CA LEU A 521 22.16 -8.57 18.53
C LEU A 521 22.36 -8.35 17.03
N GLU A 522 21.40 -7.74 16.34
CA GLU A 522 21.48 -7.42 14.91
C GLU A 522 22.24 -6.11 14.60
N LYS A 523 22.40 -5.19 15.57
CA LYS A 523 22.98 -3.85 15.34
C LYS A 523 24.29 -3.65 16.13
N SER A 524 25.39 -3.34 15.44
CA SER A 524 26.68 -2.94 16.04
C SER A 524 26.79 -1.43 16.36
N LEU A 525 25.69 -0.68 16.37
CA LEU A 525 25.65 0.74 16.69
C LEU A 525 24.44 1.07 17.57
N GLU A 526 24.69 1.75 18.68
CA GLU A 526 23.67 2.34 19.55
C GLU A 526 22.78 3.27 18.70
N SER A 527 21.53 2.87 18.50
CA SER A 527 20.55 3.70 17.80
C SER A 527 19.47 4.14 18.76
N THR A 528 18.98 5.36 18.57
CA THR A 528 17.86 6.05 19.23
C THR A 528 16.50 5.30 19.15
N ASN A 529 16.51 4.06 18.67
CA ASN A 529 15.39 3.19 18.33
C ASN A 529 14.72 2.49 19.53
N SER A 530 15.20 2.67 20.78
CA SER A 530 14.67 1.96 21.95
C SER A 530 13.56 2.71 22.70
N ILE A 531 13.32 3.99 22.42
CA ILE A 531 12.49 4.86 23.29
C ILE A 531 11.04 4.34 23.41
N TYR A 532 10.38 3.98 22.31
CA TYR A 532 8.99 3.50 22.36
C TYR A 532 8.85 2.12 23.03
N ILE A 533 9.77 1.20 22.73
CA ILE A 533 9.79 -0.14 23.34
C ILE A 533 10.08 -0.01 24.84
N ASP A 534 11.04 0.82 25.22
CA ASP A 534 11.43 1.06 26.61
C ASP A 534 10.30 1.71 27.39
N SER A 535 9.67 2.75 26.83
CA SER A 535 8.51 3.40 27.44
C SER A 535 7.35 2.42 27.64
N LEU A 536 7.08 1.53 26.68
CA LEU A 536 6.05 0.51 26.82
C LEU A 536 6.43 -0.53 27.88
N ILE A 537 7.68 -0.99 27.91
CA ILE A 537 8.20 -1.91 28.93
C ILE A 537 8.01 -1.31 30.33
N ASP A 538 8.41 -0.06 30.52
CA ASP A 538 8.30 0.65 31.80
C ASP A 538 6.83 0.79 32.23
N PHE A 539 5.95 1.19 31.31
CA PHE A 539 4.50 1.23 31.56
C PHE A 539 3.96 -0.13 32.00
N LEU A 540 4.30 -1.22 31.29
CA LEU A 540 3.82 -2.56 31.62
C LEU A 540 4.33 -3.03 32.99
N GLN A 541 5.55 -2.65 33.38
CA GLN A 541 6.11 -2.95 34.70
C GLN A 541 5.35 -2.22 35.81
N VAL A 542 5.09 -0.92 35.65
CA VAL A 542 4.29 -0.13 36.59
C VAL A 542 2.90 -0.74 36.77
N GLN A 543 2.24 -1.14 35.69
CA GLN A 543 0.93 -1.79 35.74
C GLN A 543 0.97 -3.12 36.48
N LEU A 544 2.00 -3.95 36.24
CA LEU A 544 2.17 -5.22 36.95
C LEU A 544 2.39 -5.03 38.45
N ASP A 545 3.16 -4.02 38.85
CA ASP A 545 3.41 -3.71 40.25
C ASP A 545 2.13 -3.19 40.93
N HIS A 546 1.36 -2.33 40.26
CA HIS A 546 0.05 -1.90 40.76
C HIS A 546 -0.93 -3.06 40.97
N ILE A 547 -0.97 -4.04 40.06
CA ILE A 547 -1.82 -5.24 40.22
C ILE A 547 -1.37 -6.05 41.45
N ARG A 548 -0.05 -6.21 41.65
CA ARG A 548 0.50 -6.94 42.81
C ARG A 548 0.11 -6.26 44.12
N ASP A 549 0.20 -4.94 44.17
CA ASP A 549 -0.08 -4.16 45.37
C ASP A 549 -1.59 -4.10 45.69
N SER A 550 -2.46 -4.08 44.67
CA SER A 550 -3.91 -3.93 44.84
C SER A 550 -4.67 -5.22 45.13
N THR A 551 -4.14 -6.39 44.81
CA THR A 551 -4.96 -7.63 44.78
C THR A 551 -4.70 -8.63 45.90
N ASN A 552 -3.74 -8.44 46.81
CA ASN A 552 -3.35 -9.46 47.82
C ASN A 552 -3.20 -10.88 47.21
N TYR A 553 -2.90 -10.96 45.90
CA TYR A 553 -2.82 -12.21 45.16
C TYR A 553 -1.47 -12.85 45.44
N ASN A 554 -1.40 -13.62 46.51
CA ASN A 554 -0.39 -14.66 46.70
C ASN A 554 -0.70 -15.85 45.78
N SER A 555 -0.66 -15.64 44.46
CA SER A 555 -0.48 -16.74 43.51
C SER A 555 1.01 -16.86 43.24
N PRO A 556 1.61 -18.07 43.30
CA PRO A 556 3.05 -18.22 43.21
C PRO A 556 3.55 -17.63 41.90
N LEU A 557 4.24 -16.51 42.07
CA LEU A 557 5.14 -15.91 41.13
C LEU A 557 6.09 -17.00 40.63
N THR A 558 5.94 -17.45 39.38
CA THR A 558 7.11 -17.49 38.51
C THR A 558 7.44 -16.07 38.10
N LEU A 559 7.79 -15.24 39.08
CA LEU A 559 8.77 -14.19 38.86
C LEU A 559 9.97 -14.95 38.32
N ILE A 560 10.33 -14.64 37.07
CA ILE A 560 11.74 -14.60 36.70
C ILE A 560 12.33 -13.46 37.56
N ASN A 561 12.46 -13.73 38.85
CA ASN A 561 13.35 -13.01 39.72
C ASN A 561 14.72 -13.41 39.22
N THR A 562 15.32 -12.53 38.42
CA THR A 562 16.76 -12.39 38.32
C THR A 562 17.31 -11.92 39.67
N LYS A 563 17.07 -12.69 40.74
CA LYS A 563 18.07 -12.87 41.78
C LYS A 563 18.77 -14.16 41.41
N LYS A 564 19.94 -14.00 40.81
CA LYS A 564 20.94 -15.05 40.63
C LYS A 564 21.02 -15.89 41.92
N SER A 565 20.38 -17.05 41.94
CA SER A 565 21.09 -18.23 42.42
C SER A 565 21.97 -18.63 41.25
N ILE A 566 23.27 -18.40 41.35
CA ILE A 566 24.26 -18.82 40.38
C ILE A 566 24.20 -20.36 40.33
N LYS A 567 23.37 -20.91 39.42
CA LYS A 567 23.71 -22.18 38.79
C LYS A 567 24.72 -21.79 37.74
N LYS A 568 25.99 -22.15 37.96
CA LYS A 568 27.07 -21.95 36.99
C LYS A 568 26.59 -22.42 35.61
N GLY A 569 26.47 -21.51 34.65
CA GLY A 569 26.19 -21.88 33.27
C GLY A 569 27.29 -22.79 32.75
N GLY A 570 26.94 -23.70 31.84
CA GLY A 570 27.92 -24.59 31.21
C GLY A 570 28.88 -23.79 30.34
N LYS A 571 30.15 -24.21 30.27
CA LYS A 571 31.16 -23.58 29.40
C LYS A 571 30.80 -23.83 27.92
N SER A 572 31.14 -22.88 27.02
CA SER A 572 31.06 -23.06 25.57
C SER A 572 32.44 -23.11 24.91
N PHE A 573 32.48 -23.48 23.62
CA PHE A 573 33.66 -23.28 22.79
C PHE A 573 33.71 -21.83 22.31
N THR A 574 34.91 -21.30 22.04
CA THR A 574 35.08 -20.00 21.39
C THR A 574 35.59 -20.22 19.97
N TYR A 575 34.80 -19.89 18.94
CA TYR A 575 35.24 -19.97 17.55
C TYR A 575 36.21 -18.82 17.21
N ILE A 576 37.38 -19.13 16.65
CA ILE A 576 38.47 -18.15 16.49
C ILE A 576 38.13 -16.96 15.56
N HIS A 577 37.12 -17.11 14.70
CA HIS A 577 36.64 -16.05 13.80
C HIS A 577 35.21 -15.60 14.10
N TYR A 578 34.73 -15.80 15.34
CA TYR A 578 33.35 -15.52 15.75
C TYR A 578 32.86 -14.12 15.39
N LYS A 579 33.71 -13.09 15.55
CA LYS A 579 33.36 -11.70 15.25
C LYS A 579 33.21 -11.38 13.75
N ASN A 580 33.96 -12.07 12.88
CA ASN A 580 34.11 -11.68 11.48
C ASN A 580 33.50 -12.69 10.49
N ARG A 581 33.17 -13.91 10.94
CA ARG A 581 32.69 -15.01 10.08
C ARG A 581 31.55 -15.83 10.70
N ILE A 582 30.64 -15.16 11.43
CA ILE A 582 29.51 -15.82 12.12
C ILE A 582 28.54 -16.54 11.17
N SER A 583 28.51 -16.16 9.88
CA SER A 583 27.73 -16.84 8.84
C SER A 583 28.19 -18.29 8.61
N GLN A 584 29.47 -18.59 8.80
CA GLN A 584 30.00 -19.96 8.61
C GLN A 584 29.45 -20.95 9.66
N ILE A 585 29.10 -20.46 10.85
CA ILE A 585 28.44 -21.27 11.89
C ILE A 585 27.02 -21.67 11.46
N LEU A 586 26.33 -20.82 10.68
CA LEU A 586 25.04 -21.17 10.08
C LEU A 586 25.21 -22.27 9.02
N ASP A 587 26.24 -22.19 8.18
CA ASP A 587 26.55 -23.22 7.18
C ASP A 587 26.85 -24.57 7.85
N LEU A 588 27.63 -24.57 8.93
CA LEU A 588 27.86 -25.75 9.77
C LEU A 588 26.55 -26.31 10.33
N MET A 589 25.66 -25.46 10.86
CA MET A 589 24.38 -25.91 11.42
C MET A 589 23.50 -26.55 10.35
N ILE A 590 23.38 -25.93 9.18
CA ILE A 590 22.58 -26.43 8.05
C ILE A 590 23.14 -27.79 7.60
N PHE A 591 24.46 -27.92 7.50
CA PHE A 591 25.11 -29.17 7.14
C PHE A 591 24.85 -30.27 8.19
N LEU A 592 25.00 -29.98 9.48
CA LEU A 592 24.78 -30.96 10.54
C LEU A 592 23.30 -31.39 10.66
N LYS A 593 22.34 -30.52 10.34
CA LYS A 593 20.92 -30.88 10.23
C LYS A 593 20.67 -31.81 9.05
N LYS A 594 21.19 -31.44 7.88
CA LYS A 594 21.05 -32.22 6.64
C LYS A 594 21.60 -33.64 6.77
N GLU A 595 22.74 -33.80 7.44
CA GLU A 595 23.37 -35.10 7.68
C GLU A 595 22.88 -35.78 8.97
N GLU A 596 21.78 -35.29 9.56
CA GLU A 596 21.11 -35.82 10.75
C GLU A 596 22.00 -35.98 12.00
N PHE A 597 23.06 -35.17 12.14
CA PHE A 597 23.89 -35.18 13.36
C PHE A 597 23.23 -34.41 14.52
N ILE A 598 22.40 -33.42 14.22
CA ILE A 598 21.63 -32.64 15.20
C ILE A 598 20.15 -32.57 14.81
N THR A 599 19.29 -32.22 15.77
CA THR A 599 17.84 -32.12 15.51
C THR A 599 17.48 -30.96 14.58
N GLU A 600 16.46 -31.15 13.73
CA GLU A 600 15.89 -30.09 12.88
C GLU A 600 15.33 -28.92 13.70
N GLN A 601 14.89 -29.20 14.92
CA GLN A 601 14.38 -28.21 15.88
C GLN A 601 15.49 -27.36 16.52
N THR A 602 16.77 -27.65 16.24
CA THR A 602 17.89 -26.84 16.74
C THR A 602 17.81 -25.43 16.18
N GLU A 603 17.57 -24.44 17.04
CA GLU A 603 17.54 -23.03 16.64
C GLU A 603 18.95 -22.47 16.50
N ILE A 604 19.17 -21.61 15.50
CA ILE A 604 20.49 -21.00 15.23
C ILE A 604 21.03 -20.22 16.43
N LYS A 605 20.16 -19.63 17.26
CA LYS A 605 20.55 -18.90 18.47
C LYS A 605 21.27 -19.79 19.48
N HIS A 606 20.79 -21.02 19.68
CA HIS A 606 21.38 -21.98 20.60
C HIS A 606 22.64 -22.60 20.00
N PHE A 607 22.63 -22.85 18.69
CA PHE A 607 23.79 -23.38 18.00
C PHE A 607 24.96 -22.38 17.90
N ARG A 608 24.69 -21.08 17.76
CA ARG A 608 25.74 -20.05 17.86
C ARG A 608 26.32 -19.94 19.27
N ARG A 609 25.47 -20.10 20.28
CA ARG A 609 25.87 -19.99 21.70
C ARG A 609 26.99 -20.97 22.06
N ILE A 610 26.97 -22.20 21.53
CA ILE A 610 28.02 -23.19 21.79
C ILE A 610 29.41 -22.82 21.22
N PHE A 611 29.51 -21.81 20.35
CA PHE A 611 30.75 -21.30 19.74
C PHE A 611 31.12 -19.87 20.18
N SER A 612 30.36 -19.28 21.10
CA SER A 612 30.47 -17.85 21.47
C SER A 612 31.50 -17.54 22.54
N GLY A 613 31.97 -18.53 23.31
CA GLY A 613 32.73 -18.31 24.55
C GLY A 613 31.88 -17.90 25.76
N GLU A 614 30.57 -17.67 25.57
CA GLU A 614 29.61 -17.32 26.63
C GLU A 614 28.93 -18.56 27.24
N GLU A 615 28.21 -18.42 28.36
CA GLU A 615 27.56 -19.54 29.03
C GLU A 615 26.47 -20.20 28.17
N VAL A 616 26.41 -21.54 28.19
CA VAL A 616 25.40 -22.34 27.47
C VAL A 616 24.21 -22.61 28.37
N GLU A 617 23.05 -22.06 28.02
CA GLU A 617 21.78 -22.28 28.72
C GLU A 617 20.99 -23.49 28.17
N VAL A 618 21.15 -23.78 26.87
CA VAL A 618 20.41 -24.84 26.16
C VAL A 618 21.38 -25.73 25.41
N LYS A 619 21.39 -27.02 25.75
CA LYS A 619 22.24 -28.02 25.11
C LYS A 619 21.69 -28.40 23.73
N ILE A 620 22.59 -28.65 22.78
CA ILE A 620 22.25 -29.14 21.45
C ILE A 620 22.04 -30.64 21.50
N VAL A 621 20.90 -31.09 20.97
CA VAL A 621 20.58 -32.51 20.87
C VAL A 621 21.36 -33.12 19.71
N TRP A 622 22.28 -34.02 20.04
CA TRP A 622 23.10 -34.78 19.10
C TRP A 622 22.44 -36.14 18.81
N ARG A 623 22.13 -36.39 17.54
CA ARG A 623 21.45 -37.61 17.06
C ARG A 623 22.42 -38.68 16.58
N GLY A 624 23.67 -38.30 16.27
CA GLY A 624 24.70 -39.26 15.88
C GLY A 624 25.18 -40.13 17.04
N LYS A 625 25.90 -41.22 16.75
CA LYS A 625 26.56 -42.03 17.80
C LYS A 625 27.57 -41.20 18.60
N ILE A 626 27.83 -41.58 19.86
CA ILE A 626 28.83 -40.91 20.72
C ILE A 626 30.24 -40.87 20.09
N SER A 627 30.59 -41.86 19.25
CA SER A 627 31.82 -41.86 18.47
C SER A 627 31.89 -40.73 17.43
N ALA A 628 30.76 -40.36 16.84
CA ALA A 628 30.66 -39.23 15.92
C ALA A 628 30.81 -37.89 16.67
N LEU A 629 30.13 -37.71 17.80
CA LEU A 629 30.30 -36.51 18.63
C LEU A 629 31.74 -36.35 19.11
N SER A 630 32.35 -37.44 19.61
CA SER A 630 33.75 -37.44 20.03
C SER A 630 34.70 -37.06 18.89
N TYR A 631 34.48 -37.59 17.69
CA TYR A 631 35.30 -37.27 16.53
C TYR A 631 35.11 -35.83 16.05
N PHE A 632 33.87 -35.33 16.06
CA PHE A 632 33.55 -33.94 15.74
C PHE A 632 34.32 -32.97 16.63
N ILE A 633 34.29 -33.16 17.95
CA ILE A 633 35.02 -32.31 18.89
C ILE A 633 36.54 -32.46 18.74
N LYS A 634 37.06 -33.69 18.58
CA LYS A 634 38.50 -33.92 18.34
C LYS A 634 38.97 -33.21 17.08
N TYR A 635 38.20 -33.29 15.99
CA TYR A 635 38.56 -32.68 14.73
C TYR A 635 38.46 -31.15 14.80
N LEU A 636 37.38 -30.61 15.38
CA LEU A 636 37.15 -29.19 15.61
C LEU A 636 38.25 -28.53 16.47
N HIS A 637 38.65 -29.18 17.57
CA HIS A 637 39.57 -28.61 18.56
C HIS A 637 41.05 -28.98 18.32
N ASN A 638 41.37 -30.26 18.06
CA ASN A 638 42.77 -30.71 17.99
C ASN A 638 43.35 -30.66 16.57
N HIS A 639 42.58 -31.05 15.56
CA HIS A 639 43.09 -31.19 14.18
C HIS A 639 42.94 -29.91 13.35
N SER A 640 41.73 -29.38 13.25
CA SER A 640 41.41 -28.18 12.46
C SER A 640 41.60 -26.87 13.23
N LYS A 641 41.69 -26.95 14.57
CA LYS A 641 41.93 -25.81 15.49
C LYS A 641 41.01 -24.61 15.23
N LYS A 642 39.74 -24.87 14.92
CA LYS A 642 38.74 -23.84 14.60
C LYS A 642 38.22 -23.12 15.85
N VAL A 643 38.40 -23.72 17.02
CA VAL A 643 38.04 -23.13 18.31
C VAL A 643 39.30 -22.87 19.14
N GLU A 644 39.20 -21.96 20.10
CA GLU A 644 40.26 -21.69 21.07
C GLU A 644 40.71 -22.98 21.76
N TYR A 645 42.00 -23.06 22.05
CA TYR A 645 42.61 -24.26 22.60
C TYR A 645 42.34 -24.40 24.11
N LEU A 646 41.45 -25.32 24.46
CA LEU A 646 40.96 -25.65 25.80
C LEU A 646 41.75 -26.80 26.48
N LYS A 647 42.92 -27.18 25.98
CA LYS A 647 43.75 -28.30 26.50
C LYS A 647 42.90 -29.58 26.70
N GLN A 648 42.76 -30.07 27.93
CA GLN A 648 41.99 -31.27 28.27
C GLN A 648 40.53 -30.99 28.65
N GLU A 649 40.11 -29.72 28.72
CA GLU A 649 38.77 -29.31 29.17
C GLU A 649 37.70 -29.37 28.06
N HIS A 650 38.09 -29.57 26.80
CA HIS A 650 37.15 -29.66 25.68
C HIS A 650 36.05 -30.72 25.89
N TRP A 651 36.31 -31.77 26.68
CA TRP A 651 35.28 -32.76 27.03
C TRP A 651 34.25 -32.26 28.03
N GLU A 652 34.66 -31.46 29.02
CA GLU A 652 33.73 -30.85 29.97
C GLU A 652 32.85 -29.83 29.25
N VAL A 653 33.46 -29.03 28.37
CA VAL A 653 32.73 -28.11 27.47
C VAL A 653 31.77 -28.86 26.54
N THR A 654 32.15 -30.04 26.04
CA THR A 654 31.25 -30.86 25.22
C THR A 654 30.03 -31.32 26.01
N ILE A 655 30.22 -31.76 27.25
CA ILE A 655 29.13 -32.18 28.14
C ILE A 655 28.20 -31.01 28.45
N ASP A 656 28.75 -29.81 28.57
CA ASP A 656 27.99 -28.57 28.79
C ASP A 656 27.21 -28.13 27.54
N CYS A 657 27.74 -28.36 26.34
CA CYS A 657 27.14 -27.95 25.08
C CYS A 657 26.13 -28.94 24.48
N PHE A 658 26.27 -30.24 24.74
CA PHE A 658 25.54 -31.29 24.02
C PHE A 658 24.79 -32.26 24.94
N VAL A 659 23.73 -32.86 24.41
CA VAL A 659 23.01 -33.99 25.00
C VAL A 659 22.69 -35.00 23.90
N MET A 660 22.69 -36.29 24.21
CA MET A 660 22.32 -37.34 23.25
C MET A 660 20.80 -37.38 23.05
N GLU A 661 20.32 -37.77 21.86
CA GLU A 661 18.88 -37.87 21.54
C GLU A 661 18.11 -38.84 22.45
N ASP A 662 18.77 -39.90 22.91
CA ASP A 662 18.25 -40.88 23.87
C ASP A 662 18.33 -40.42 25.35
N ASN A 663 18.77 -39.18 25.59
CA ASN A 663 19.13 -38.64 26.91
C ASN A 663 20.18 -39.48 27.66
N GLU A 664 20.99 -40.30 26.99
CA GLU A 664 22.12 -40.95 27.65
C GLU A 664 23.08 -39.89 28.19
N PRO A 665 23.49 -39.99 29.47
CA PRO A 665 24.42 -39.04 30.05
C PRO A 665 25.78 -39.13 29.36
N LEU A 666 26.24 -37.98 28.84
CA LEU A 666 27.58 -37.84 28.31
C LEU A 666 28.59 -37.95 29.45
N ASP A 667 29.53 -38.89 29.30
CA ASP A 667 30.62 -39.10 30.25
C ASP A 667 31.97 -38.84 29.58
N ARG A 668 32.86 -38.16 30.31
CA ARG A 668 34.18 -37.77 29.81
C ARG A 668 35.04 -38.98 29.41
N ASN A 669 34.97 -40.08 30.14
CA ASN A 669 35.74 -41.29 29.80
C ASN A 669 35.19 -41.97 28.55
N LYS A 670 33.86 -42.00 28.36
CA LYS A 670 33.22 -42.48 27.13
C LYS A 670 33.62 -41.64 25.91
N LEU A 671 33.54 -40.31 26.00
CA LEU A 671 33.93 -39.40 24.92
C LEU A 671 35.41 -39.53 24.56
N ARG A 672 36.30 -39.63 25.55
CA ARG A 672 37.75 -39.76 25.33
C ARG A 672 38.12 -41.05 24.61
N ARG A 673 37.55 -42.19 25.04
CA ARG A 673 37.87 -43.55 24.54
C ARG A 673 37.13 -43.95 23.26
N ALA A 674 36.21 -43.12 22.76
CA ALA A 674 35.45 -43.44 21.56
C ALA A 674 36.37 -43.57 20.33
N LYS A 675 36.13 -44.64 19.54
CA LYS A 675 36.87 -44.94 18.30
C LYS A 675 36.44 -44.01 17.17
N LYS A 676 37.30 -43.86 16.17
CA LYS A 676 36.99 -43.14 14.93
C LYS A 676 35.72 -43.73 14.27
N PRO A 677 34.69 -42.93 13.97
CA PRO A 677 33.44 -43.42 13.41
C PRO A 677 33.59 -43.71 11.91
N ALA A 678 32.71 -44.56 11.36
CA ALA A 678 32.72 -44.90 9.93
C ALA A 678 32.48 -43.66 9.03
N ASN A 679 31.59 -42.77 9.46
CA ASN A 679 31.20 -41.54 8.74
C ASN A 679 32.10 -40.32 9.05
N HIS A 680 33.35 -40.54 9.41
CA HIS A 680 34.29 -39.47 9.77
C HIS A 680 34.47 -38.41 8.68
N GLU A 681 34.45 -38.79 7.40
CA GLU A 681 34.62 -37.85 6.27
C GLU A 681 33.54 -36.77 6.24
N LEU A 682 32.29 -37.10 6.63
CA LEU A 682 31.20 -36.12 6.71
C LEU A 682 31.43 -35.13 7.85
N ILE A 683 32.00 -35.59 8.96
CA ILE A 683 32.34 -34.76 10.10
C ILE A 683 33.47 -33.79 9.75
N GLU A 684 34.47 -34.25 9.00
CA GLU A 684 35.57 -33.39 8.52
C GLU A 684 35.06 -32.34 7.53
N LYS A 685 34.18 -32.73 6.60
CA LYS A 685 33.49 -31.79 5.70
C LYS A 685 32.70 -30.74 6.48
N ALA A 686 31.94 -31.14 7.50
CA ALA A 686 31.19 -30.22 8.35
C ALA A 686 32.10 -29.18 9.00
N VAL A 687 33.17 -29.62 9.65
CA VAL A 687 34.09 -28.72 10.36
C VAL A 687 34.86 -27.80 9.41
N ASN A 688 35.15 -28.24 8.19
CA ASN A 688 35.86 -27.40 7.20
C ASN A 688 35.00 -26.27 6.60
N LEU A 689 33.70 -26.21 6.92
CA LEU A 689 32.83 -25.08 6.57
C LEU A 689 33.11 -23.83 7.42
N ILE A 690 33.69 -24.02 8.62
CA ILE A 690 34.07 -22.95 9.57
C ILE A 690 35.59 -22.81 9.66
#